data_AF-A0A4C1X840-F1
#
_entry.id   AF-A0A4C1X840-F1
#
_cell.length_a   1.000
_cell.length_b   1.000
_cell.length_c   1.000
_cell.angle_alpha   90.00
_cell.angle_beta   90.00
_cell.angle_gamma   90.00
#
_symmetry.space_group_name_H-M   'P 1'
#
loop_
_entity.id
_entity.type
_entity.pdbx_description
1 polymer ?
#
loop_
_entity_poly.entity_id
_entity_poly.type
_entity_poly.pdbx_seq_one_letter_code
_entity_poly.pdbx_strand_id
1 'polypeptide(L)'
;MSVSEIADFLQPKFLGVLAYFHTKLVRNKGALSGKRKALQSFPDIMNLMGAKHVTPLRFKILASLRSGLSLGKEYPKILSSAWSAFVHNIDTISLGPFLATLAVSLLDVYQYAPHEVNKIFQYLVLRNENLLSAHIPDLFFLEDSKLSDKVKLVIKRHVQRTQPNRFLEKIKWYLQRLHQDIPNVKIYAFTCLDEFLKNNRAEIDMAIFGGKNIDPVMVELIDCLLLGCKDPEPLVSLASGSCLGQLGAIEAGHLPRQYVQPDRSPFAFSISDDCFAATALLELARAFQYEKYTENMDYYAFTIQEMLKIYNISPTSDKKDLWNSLPENMQHVIKPLLNSRYTLMTPQQTKKPHPIFGSACGTSFLEWAHRTIKAFLSKFNKLVVIRGNIVCGEFERALQYLELYMEEYKDEMQEHLSLLTEIYALLDEPDSVAGVLSIKRSEPSLNELILVQVVTGRLQDAALCYERLAQEGLLDKNSMQGMVDCYLGLDQPYTAYQLLSSHDSNVDGMSELAAEPLWRLGNFDQLQEIVNKPIPPSRENWGLIMGRILLSFRSQNHEEFERTCEEGMKKLLAKLEGEGDCENVLHSGYQSVLGLHIIKEASLAEEVFVRLKGLPKNEAQSGSMILSDLLEEWRHRLSIVQSDVRTVEPVLRCRRILLQQMQKHVYLGSVRGEIFEGKAGL
;
A
#
# COMPACT_ATOMS: atom_id res chain seq x y z
N MET A 1 -9.32 -0.86 -54.98
CA MET A 1 -9.43 -1.31 -53.58
C MET A 1 -9.60 -0.07 -52.73
N SER A 2 -10.73 0.09 -52.04
CA SER A 2 -10.92 1.21 -51.12
C SER A 2 -9.98 1.09 -49.91
N VAL A 3 -9.69 2.21 -49.23
CA VAL A 3 -8.86 2.20 -47.99
C VAL A 3 -9.46 1.25 -46.95
N SER A 4 -10.80 1.17 -46.87
CA SER A 4 -11.52 0.26 -45.99
C SER A 4 -11.28 -1.22 -46.34
N GLU A 5 -11.28 -1.59 -47.62
CA GLU A 5 -11.02 -2.97 -48.06
C GLU A 5 -9.59 -3.41 -47.72
N ILE A 6 -8.62 -2.50 -47.83
CA ILE A 6 -7.22 -2.77 -47.45
C ILE A 6 -7.12 -2.98 -45.94
N ALA A 7 -7.78 -2.13 -45.15
CA ALA A 7 -7.79 -2.25 -43.69
C ALA A 7 -8.43 -3.57 -43.22
N ASP A 8 -9.56 -3.96 -43.82
CA ASP A 8 -10.24 -5.22 -43.50
C ASP A 8 -9.42 -6.45 -43.92
N PHE A 9 -8.66 -6.37 -45.02
CA PHE A 9 -7.70 -7.41 -45.40
C PHE A 9 -6.52 -7.54 -44.43
N LEU A 10 -6.05 -6.42 -43.86
CA LEU A 10 -4.92 -6.40 -42.93
C LEU A 10 -5.31 -6.73 -41.48
N GLN A 11 -6.58 -6.56 -41.11
CA GLN A 11 -7.09 -6.78 -39.75
C GLN A 11 -6.61 -8.09 -39.10
N PRO A 12 -6.66 -9.27 -39.77
CA PRO A 12 -6.25 -10.53 -39.15
C PRO A 12 -4.75 -10.60 -38.84
N LYS A 13 -3.93 -9.78 -39.51
CA LYS A 13 -2.47 -9.74 -39.38
C LYS A 13 -2.00 -8.54 -38.55
N PHE A 14 -2.89 -7.62 -38.20
CA PHE A 14 -2.53 -6.35 -37.59
C PHE A 14 -1.81 -6.53 -36.24
N LEU A 15 -2.22 -7.51 -35.44
CA LEU A 15 -1.55 -7.84 -34.17
C LEU A 15 -0.08 -8.25 -34.36
N GLY A 16 0.21 -9.00 -35.44
CA GLY A 16 1.58 -9.39 -35.80
C GLY A 16 2.40 -8.21 -36.32
N VAL A 17 1.76 -7.27 -37.03
CA VAL A 17 2.39 -6.00 -37.44
C VAL A 17 2.76 -5.17 -36.20
N LEU A 18 1.88 -5.06 -35.21
CA LEU A 18 2.18 -4.36 -33.95
C LEU A 18 3.33 -5.02 -33.19
N ALA A 19 3.37 -6.36 -33.15
CA ALA A 19 4.50 -7.07 -32.55
C ALA A 19 5.83 -6.73 -33.24
N TYR A 20 5.86 -6.61 -34.58
CA TYR A 20 7.05 -6.17 -35.31
C TYR A 20 7.49 -4.75 -34.92
N PHE A 21 6.56 -3.79 -34.90
CA PHE A 21 6.86 -2.40 -34.49
C PHE A 21 7.41 -2.36 -33.07
N HIS A 22 6.76 -3.11 -32.17
CA HIS A 22 7.21 -3.22 -30.80
C HIS A 22 8.65 -3.73 -30.69
N THR A 23 8.97 -4.90 -31.29
CA THR A 23 10.32 -5.47 -31.26
C THR A 23 11.35 -4.50 -31.83
N LYS A 24 11.00 -3.74 -32.87
CA LYS A 24 11.91 -2.75 -33.46
C LYS A 24 12.14 -1.54 -32.56
N LEU A 25 11.13 -1.05 -31.86
CA LEU A 25 11.23 0.10 -30.97
C LEU A 25 12.01 -0.24 -29.68
N VAL A 26 11.78 -1.43 -29.11
CA VAL A 26 12.34 -1.85 -27.82
C VAL A 26 13.77 -2.37 -27.89
N ARG A 27 14.15 -3.06 -28.97
CA ARG A 27 15.45 -3.74 -29.02
C ARG A 27 16.60 -2.73 -28.91
N ASN A 28 17.31 -2.73 -27.77
CA ASN A 28 18.38 -1.77 -27.45
C ASN A 28 19.59 -1.84 -28.41
N LYS A 29 19.82 -2.98 -29.06
CA LYS A 29 20.93 -3.20 -30.01
C LYS A 29 20.61 -2.85 -31.46
N GLY A 30 19.43 -2.32 -31.77
CA GLY A 30 19.04 -1.94 -33.12
C GLY A 30 19.61 -0.57 -33.53
N ALA A 31 20.04 -0.42 -34.78
CA ALA A 31 20.47 0.89 -35.31
C ALA A 31 19.35 1.93 -35.17
N LEU A 32 19.69 3.14 -34.68
CA LEU A 32 18.76 4.26 -34.50
C LEU A 32 18.00 4.61 -35.79
N SER A 33 18.62 4.40 -36.95
CA SER A 33 17.98 4.56 -38.27
C SER A 33 16.78 3.62 -38.48
N GLY A 34 16.84 2.39 -37.99
CA GLY A 34 15.74 1.43 -38.04
C GLY A 34 14.60 1.81 -37.09
N LYS A 35 14.93 2.30 -35.88
CA LYS A 35 13.95 2.79 -34.91
C LYS A 35 13.22 4.03 -35.41
N ARG A 36 13.95 4.98 -36.00
CA ARG A 36 13.40 6.19 -36.63
C ARG A 36 12.42 5.83 -37.74
N LYS A 37 12.78 4.94 -38.66
CA LYS A 37 11.91 4.51 -39.76
C LYS A 37 10.63 3.84 -39.25
N ALA A 38 10.75 2.96 -38.25
CA ALA A 38 9.60 2.32 -37.63
C ALA A 38 8.67 3.35 -36.96
N LEU A 39 9.21 4.29 -36.18
CA LEU A 39 8.42 5.33 -35.53
C LEU A 39 7.78 6.29 -36.54
N GLN A 40 8.45 6.53 -37.68
CA GLN A 40 7.94 7.39 -38.75
C GLN A 40 6.80 6.75 -39.54
N SER A 41 6.81 5.42 -39.74
CA SER A 41 5.72 4.71 -40.45
C SER A 41 4.58 4.26 -39.55
N PHE A 42 4.75 4.33 -38.21
CA PHE A 42 3.72 3.92 -37.26
C PHE A 42 2.43 4.77 -37.30
N PRO A 43 2.48 6.11 -37.44
CA PRO A 43 1.28 6.93 -37.70
C PRO A 43 0.50 6.49 -38.93
N ASP A 44 1.20 6.16 -40.03
CA ASP A 44 0.58 5.82 -41.31
C ASP A 44 -0.23 4.53 -41.22
N ILE A 45 0.30 3.51 -40.54
CA ILE A 45 -0.43 2.25 -40.32
C ILE A 45 -1.65 2.46 -39.41
N MET A 46 -1.55 3.32 -38.38
CA MET A 46 -2.71 3.63 -37.52
C MET A 46 -3.82 4.35 -38.30
N ASN A 47 -3.45 5.33 -39.13
CA ASN A 47 -4.39 6.04 -40.00
C ASN A 47 -5.02 5.11 -41.05
N LEU A 48 -4.26 4.16 -41.60
CA LEU A 48 -4.77 3.16 -42.55
C LEU A 48 -5.79 2.23 -41.91
N MET A 49 -5.49 1.73 -40.71
CA MET A 49 -6.37 0.80 -39.99
C MET A 49 -7.61 1.49 -39.41
N GLY A 50 -7.50 2.76 -39.05
CA GLY A 50 -8.59 3.59 -38.54
C GLY A 50 -9.13 3.14 -37.18
N ALA A 51 -10.11 3.91 -36.67
CA ALA A 51 -10.66 3.68 -35.33
C ALA A 51 -11.28 2.30 -35.11
N LYS A 52 -11.84 1.69 -36.16
CA LYS A 52 -12.44 0.34 -36.13
C LYS A 52 -11.45 -0.73 -35.65
N HIS A 53 -10.20 -0.64 -36.10
CA HIS A 53 -9.19 -1.68 -35.88
C HIS A 53 -8.09 -1.27 -34.89
N VAL A 54 -7.89 0.03 -34.68
CA VAL A 54 -6.96 0.57 -33.67
C VAL A 54 -7.54 0.48 -32.26
N THR A 55 -8.82 0.84 -32.08
CA THR A 55 -9.51 0.82 -30.78
C THR A 55 -9.38 -0.50 -30.03
N PRO A 56 -9.64 -1.67 -30.64
CA PRO A 56 -9.58 -2.94 -29.90
C PRO A 56 -8.15 -3.29 -29.44
N LEU A 57 -7.13 -2.75 -30.10
CA LEU A 57 -5.72 -2.99 -29.80
C LEU A 57 -5.05 -1.81 -29.08
N ARG A 58 -5.84 -0.84 -28.59
CA ARG A 58 -5.36 0.43 -28.02
C ARG A 58 -4.34 0.24 -26.90
N PHE A 59 -4.52 -0.73 -26.01
CA PHE A 59 -3.57 -0.99 -24.92
C PHE A 59 -2.22 -1.48 -25.44
N LYS A 60 -2.20 -2.34 -26.48
CA LYS A 60 -0.95 -2.84 -27.09
C LYS A 60 -0.22 -1.74 -27.86
N ILE A 61 -0.95 -0.87 -28.53
CA ILE A 61 -0.40 0.31 -29.21
C ILE A 61 0.16 1.29 -28.19
N LEU A 62 -0.58 1.58 -27.11
CA LEU A 62 -0.13 2.42 -26.01
C LEU A 62 1.17 1.88 -25.38
N ALA A 63 1.22 0.59 -25.06
CA ALA A 63 2.42 -0.05 -24.51
C ALA A 63 3.61 0.10 -25.48
N SER A 64 3.39 -0.11 -26.78
CA SER A 64 4.43 0.08 -27.80
C SER A 64 4.94 1.52 -27.90
N LEU A 65 4.05 2.50 -27.78
CA LEU A 65 4.42 3.93 -27.75
C LEU A 65 5.17 4.30 -26.47
N ARG A 66 4.75 3.78 -25.31
CA ARG A 66 5.45 3.95 -24.02
C ARG A 66 6.86 3.37 -24.08
N SER A 67 7.05 2.17 -24.63
CA SER A 67 8.39 1.60 -24.77
C SER A 67 9.28 2.40 -25.74
N GLY A 68 8.67 3.13 -26.68
CA GLY A 68 9.35 4.05 -27.59
C GLY A 68 9.69 5.42 -27.00
N LEU A 69 9.33 5.71 -25.74
CA LEU A 69 9.50 7.04 -25.12
C LEU A 69 10.95 7.51 -25.10
N SER A 70 11.92 6.60 -24.94
CA SER A 70 13.36 6.91 -24.95
C SER A 70 13.82 7.59 -26.24
N LEU A 71 13.13 7.34 -27.36
CA LEU A 71 13.39 7.96 -28.67
C LEU A 71 12.95 9.43 -28.72
N GLY A 72 12.20 9.91 -27.73
CA GLY A 72 11.75 11.29 -27.62
C GLY A 72 12.91 12.29 -27.54
N LYS A 73 14.06 11.89 -27.00
CA LYS A 73 15.28 12.72 -26.95
C LYS A 73 15.82 13.06 -28.34
N GLU A 74 15.78 12.09 -29.26
CA GLU A 74 16.33 12.24 -30.61
C GLU A 74 15.27 12.67 -31.64
N TYR A 75 14.03 12.21 -31.50
CA TYR A 75 12.96 12.38 -32.49
C TYR A 75 11.63 12.87 -31.88
N PRO A 76 11.60 14.01 -31.17
CA PRO A 76 10.42 14.48 -30.44
C PRO A 76 9.20 14.74 -31.34
N LYS A 77 9.41 15.27 -32.55
CA LYS A 77 8.35 15.53 -33.54
C LYS A 77 7.75 14.24 -34.11
N ILE A 78 8.57 13.22 -34.32
CA ILE A 78 8.10 11.94 -34.89
C ILE A 78 7.31 11.18 -33.83
N LEU A 79 7.81 11.15 -32.59
CA LEU A 79 7.12 10.56 -31.45
C LEU A 79 5.76 11.22 -31.22
N SER A 80 5.70 12.55 -31.13
CA SER A 80 4.45 13.29 -30.95
C SER A 80 3.46 13.10 -32.11
N SER A 81 3.94 12.96 -33.36
CA SER A 81 3.10 12.59 -34.49
C SER A 81 2.45 11.21 -34.31
N ALA A 82 3.20 10.21 -33.83
CA ALA A 82 2.66 8.88 -33.53
C ALA A 82 1.62 8.92 -32.40
N TRP A 83 1.88 9.65 -31.32
CA TRP A 83 0.90 9.85 -30.25
C TRP A 83 -0.36 10.58 -30.72
N SER A 84 -0.20 11.61 -31.56
CA SER A 84 -1.33 12.34 -32.16
C SER A 84 -2.16 11.41 -33.04
N ALA A 85 -1.53 10.65 -33.95
CA ALA A 85 -2.22 9.68 -34.79
C ALA A 85 -2.93 8.61 -33.97
N PHE A 86 -2.33 8.13 -32.89
CA PHE A 86 -2.97 7.16 -31.99
C PHE A 86 -4.26 7.73 -31.39
N VAL A 87 -4.19 8.93 -30.77
CA VAL A 87 -5.35 9.56 -30.12
C VAL A 87 -6.50 9.85 -31.11
N HIS A 88 -6.18 10.27 -32.33
CA HIS A 88 -7.19 10.55 -33.36
C HIS A 88 -7.81 9.30 -33.98
N ASN A 89 -7.21 8.12 -33.78
CA ASN A 89 -7.70 6.83 -34.27
C ASN A 89 -8.27 5.95 -33.14
N ILE A 90 -8.68 6.53 -32.01
CA ILE A 90 -9.48 5.83 -31.00
C ILE A 90 -10.91 6.34 -31.13
N ASP A 91 -11.89 5.44 -31.08
CA ASP A 91 -13.29 5.84 -31.10
C ASP A 91 -13.65 6.67 -29.85
N THR A 92 -14.61 7.57 -29.99
CA THR A 92 -14.95 8.51 -28.92
C THR A 92 -15.54 7.85 -27.68
N ILE A 93 -16.17 6.68 -27.80
CA ILE A 93 -16.79 5.96 -26.67
C ILE A 93 -15.68 5.31 -25.82
N SER A 94 -14.70 4.68 -26.45
CA SER A 94 -13.55 4.09 -25.75
C SER A 94 -12.53 5.12 -25.28
N LEU A 95 -12.51 6.32 -25.86
CA LEU A 95 -11.56 7.38 -25.51
C LEU A 95 -11.80 7.93 -24.10
N GLY A 96 -13.05 8.03 -23.66
CA GLY A 96 -13.43 8.57 -22.34
C GLY A 96 -12.83 7.81 -21.17
N PRO A 97 -13.15 6.51 -20.98
CA PRO A 97 -12.57 5.69 -19.92
C PRO A 97 -11.04 5.56 -19.99
N PHE A 98 -10.44 5.84 -21.15
CA PHE A 98 -9.00 5.76 -21.38
C PHE A 98 -8.27 7.09 -21.16
N LEU A 99 -9.00 8.17 -20.89
CA LEU A 99 -8.50 9.54 -20.89
C LEU A 99 -7.43 9.78 -19.82
N ALA A 100 -7.63 9.30 -18.59
CA ALA A 100 -6.66 9.44 -17.50
C ALA A 100 -5.34 8.70 -17.81
N THR A 101 -5.42 7.46 -18.28
CA THR A 101 -4.26 6.65 -18.69
C THR A 101 -3.48 7.29 -19.84
N LEU A 102 -4.19 7.87 -20.81
CA LEU A 102 -3.57 8.64 -21.90
C LEU A 102 -2.89 9.89 -21.38
N ALA A 103 -3.55 10.67 -20.54
CA ALA A 103 -3.03 11.92 -20.01
C ALA A 103 -1.72 11.71 -19.24
N VAL A 104 -1.66 10.69 -18.37
CA VAL A 104 -0.43 10.30 -17.67
C VAL A 104 0.70 10.00 -18.66
N SER A 105 0.42 9.20 -19.69
CA SER A 105 1.45 8.82 -20.67
C SER A 105 1.89 10.01 -21.55
N LEU A 106 0.98 10.95 -21.82
CA LEU A 106 1.27 12.18 -22.56
C LEU A 106 2.12 13.16 -21.74
N LEU A 107 1.99 13.18 -20.41
CA LEU A 107 2.88 13.96 -19.55
C LEU A 107 4.33 13.49 -19.64
N ASP A 108 4.57 12.18 -19.78
CA ASP A 108 5.93 11.66 -20.00
C ASP A 108 6.52 12.17 -21.33
N VAL A 109 5.69 12.25 -22.37
CA VAL A 109 6.08 12.79 -23.69
C VAL A 109 6.26 14.31 -23.64
N TYR A 110 5.55 15.00 -22.76
CA TYR A 110 5.61 16.46 -22.58
C TYR A 110 7.03 16.95 -22.30
N GLN A 111 7.83 16.15 -21.59
CA GLN A 111 9.24 16.44 -21.29
C GLN A 111 10.08 16.66 -22.56
N TYR A 112 9.70 16.06 -23.69
CA TYR A 112 10.41 16.13 -24.96
C TYR A 112 9.73 17.04 -26.00
N ALA A 113 8.40 17.09 -26.02
CA ALA A 113 7.62 17.75 -27.07
C ALA A 113 6.43 18.59 -26.51
N PRO A 114 6.69 19.63 -25.71
CA PRO A 114 5.64 20.33 -24.96
C PRO A 114 4.60 21.02 -25.85
N HIS A 115 5.01 21.59 -26.98
CA HIS A 115 4.10 22.26 -27.91
C HIS A 115 3.13 21.29 -28.60
N GLU A 116 3.62 20.15 -29.08
CA GLU A 116 2.80 19.17 -29.77
C GLU A 116 1.88 18.41 -28.80
N VAL A 117 2.36 18.08 -27.60
CA VAL A 117 1.52 17.46 -26.56
C VAL A 117 0.41 18.42 -26.11
N ASN A 118 0.68 19.72 -25.99
CA ASN A 118 -0.37 20.71 -25.72
C ASN A 118 -1.47 20.71 -26.79
N LYS A 119 -1.13 20.54 -28.08
CA LYS A 119 -2.15 20.40 -29.14
C LYS A 119 -3.00 19.14 -28.96
N ILE A 120 -2.40 18.03 -28.54
CA ILE A 120 -3.13 16.79 -28.25
C ILE A 120 -4.12 17.02 -27.09
N PHE A 121 -3.70 17.69 -26.02
CA PHE A 121 -4.60 18.07 -24.92
C PHE A 121 -5.70 19.05 -25.36
N GLN A 122 -5.42 19.99 -26.26
CA GLN A 122 -6.45 20.86 -26.83
C GLN A 122 -7.49 20.06 -27.63
N TYR A 123 -7.05 19.04 -28.39
CA TYR A 123 -7.97 18.14 -29.07
C TYR A 123 -8.83 17.34 -28.08
N LEU A 124 -8.22 16.74 -27.05
CA LEU A 124 -8.91 15.95 -26.04
C LEU A 124 -9.91 16.78 -25.21
N VAL A 125 -9.46 17.91 -24.67
CA VAL A 125 -10.22 18.65 -23.65
C VAL A 125 -11.10 19.75 -24.26
N LEU A 126 -10.62 20.47 -25.28
CA LEU A 126 -11.37 21.61 -25.84
C LEU A 126 -12.23 21.19 -27.04
N ARG A 127 -11.67 20.43 -27.98
CA ARG A 127 -12.40 20.05 -29.19
C ARG A 127 -13.46 18.98 -28.93
N ASN A 128 -13.16 18.05 -28.02
CA ASN A 128 -14.05 16.96 -27.62
C ASN A 128 -14.74 17.19 -26.27
N GLU A 129 -14.80 18.44 -25.77
CA GLU A 129 -15.36 18.77 -24.44
C GLU A 129 -16.74 18.13 -24.21
N ASN A 130 -17.66 18.28 -25.17
CA ASN A 130 -19.03 17.78 -25.04
C ASN A 130 -19.08 16.25 -24.95
N LEU A 131 -18.25 15.56 -25.75
CA LEU A 131 -18.22 14.10 -25.84
C LEU A 131 -17.53 13.44 -24.64
N LEU A 132 -16.52 14.11 -24.09
CA LEU A 132 -15.71 13.59 -22.97
C LEU A 132 -16.07 14.22 -21.63
N SER A 133 -17.12 15.03 -21.56
CA SER A 133 -17.54 15.79 -20.38
C SER A 133 -17.63 14.96 -19.10
N ALA A 134 -18.12 13.72 -19.18
CA ALA A 134 -18.22 12.80 -18.04
C ALA A 134 -16.85 12.32 -17.49
N HIS A 135 -15.82 12.30 -18.34
CA HIS A 135 -14.48 11.78 -18.00
C HIS A 135 -13.42 12.88 -17.81
N ILE A 136 -13.68 14.12 -18.22
CA ILE A 136 -12.78 15.25 -17.97
C ILE A 136 -12.47 15.45 -16.47
N PRO A 137 -13.42 15.25 -15.52
CA PRO A 137 -13.12 15.33 -14.09
C PRO A 137 -12.03 14.37 -13.60
N ASP A 138 -11.79 13.27 -14.31
CA ASP A 138 -10.74 12.30 -13.96
C ASP A 138 -9.33 12.84 -14.28
N LEU A 139 -9.24 13.99 -14.96
CA LEU A 139 -8.00 14.73 -15.21
C LEU A 139 -7.65 15.75 -14.12
N PHE A 140 -8.32 15.72 -12.97
CA PHE A 140 -8.08 16.64 -11.85
C PHE A 140 -6.60 16.72 -11.41
N PHE A 141 -5.81 15.65 -11.59
CA PHE A 141 -4.37 15.62 -11.33
C PHE A 141 -3.51 16.49 -12.26
N LEU A 142 -4.11 17.15 -13.27
CA LEU A 142 -3.41 18.03 -14.19
C LEU A 142 -3.40 19.51 -13.78
N GLU A 143 -4.01 19.89 -12.66
CA GLU A 143 -4.09 21.30 -12.25
C GLU A 143 -2.70 21.96 -12.11
N ASP A 144 -1.73 21.25 -11.52
CA ASP A 144 -0.36 21.74 -11.30
C ASP A 144 0.59 21.49 -12.48
N SER A 145 0.05 21.04 -13.61
CA SER A 145 0.85 20.74 -14.80
C SER A 145 1.26 22.00 -15.58
N LYS A 146 2.33 21.87 -16.37
CA LYS A 146 2.81 22.94 -17.28
C LYS A 146 1.95 23.10 -18.55
N LEU A 147 0.77 22.49 -18.61
CA LEU A 147 -0.13 22.56 -19.76
C LEU A 147 -0.71 23.97 -19.94
N SER A 148 -1.27 24.22 -21.13
CA SER A 148 -1.94 25.48 -21.46
C SER A 148 -3.04 25.83 -20.46
N ASP A 149 -3.08 27.09 -20.02
CA ASP A 149 -4.08 27.58 -19.05
C ASP A 149 -5.53 27.41 -19.54
N LYS A 150 -5.76 27.44 -20.86
CA LYS A 150 -7.09 27.17 -21.44
C LYS A 150 -7.55 25.74 -21.15
N VAL A 151 -6.65 24.77 -21.26
CA VAL A 151 -6.95 23.35 -20.98
C VAL A 151 -7.21 23.18 -19.48
N LYS A 152 -6.31 23.71 -18.63
CA LYS A 152 -6.47 23.63 -17.17
C LYS A 152 -7.76 24.29 -16.68
N LEU A 153 -8.15 25.43 -17.24
CA LEU A 153 -9.39 26.11 -16.89
C LEU A 153 -10.64 25.27 -17.17
N VAL A 154 -10.67 24.55 -18.30
CA VAL A 154 -11.79 23.67 -18.63
C VAL A 154 -11.82 22.46 -17.70
N ILE A 155 -10.68 21.82 -17.44
CA ILE A 155 -10.58 20.71 -16.47
C ILE A 155 -11.10 21.16 -15.11
N LYS A 156 -10.56 22.26 -14.56
CA LYS A 156 -10.96 22.81 -13.26
C LYS A 156 -12.46 23.08 -13.19
N ARG A 157 -13.05 23.63 -14.25
CA ARG A 157 -14.50 23.89 -14.33
C ARG A 157 -15.33 22.60 -14.26
N HIS A 158 -14.91 21.53 -14.93
CA HIS A 158 -15.61 20.23 -14.88
C HIS A 158 -15.42 19.51 -13.55
N VAL A 159 -14.21 19.58 -12.97
CA VAL A 159 -13.94 19.06 -11.62
C VAL A 159 -14.84 19.76 -10.60
N GLN A 160 -14.86 21.09 -10.58
CA GLN A 160 -15.69 21.88 -9.65
C GLN A 160 -17.20 21.62 -9.80
N ARG A 161 -17.68 21.28 -11.00
CA ARG A 161 -19.10 20.96 -11.25
C ARG A 161 -19.51 19.58 -10.76
N THR A 162 -18.58 18.63 -10.76
CA THR A 162 -18.86 17.22 -10.43
C THR A 162 -18.46 16.85 -9.01
N GLN A 163 -17.58 17.64 -8.39
CA GLN A 163 -17.17 17.44 -7.02
C GLN A 163 -18.32 17.81 -6.06
N PRO A 164 -18.73 16.90 -5.18
CA PRO A 164 -19.80 17.15 -4.22
C PRO A 164 -19.31 18.03 -3.07
N ASN A 165 -20.25 18.73 -2.41
CA ASN A 165 -19.95 19.63 -1.30
C ASN A 165 -19.94 18.93 0.06
N ARG A 166 -20.71 17.85 0.22
CA ARG A 166 -20.82 17.12 1.49
C ARG A 166 -19.59 16.27 1.74
N PHE A 167 -19.17 16.20 2.99
CA PHE A 167 -17.95 15.50 3.42
C PHE A 167 -17.88 14.04 2.91
N LEU A 168 -18.85 13.20 3.28
CA LEU A 168 -18.88 11.78 2.90
C LEU A 168 -19.02 11.57 1.38
N GLU A 169 -19.81 12.40 0.71
CA GLU A 169 -19.96 12.32 -0.76
C GLU A 169 -18.63 12.65 -1.46
N LYS A 170 -17.85 13.59 -0.90
CA LYS A 170 -16.55 13.97 -1.43
C LYS A 170 -15.49 12.89 -1.19
N ILE A 171 -15.54 12.20 -0.05
CA ILE A 171 -14.71 10.99 0.15
C ILE A 171 -15.06 9.92 -0.88
N LYS A 172 -16.35 9.61 -1.10
CA LYS A 172 -16.77 8.68 -2.15
C LYS A 172 -16.24 9.09 -3.54
N TRP A 173 -16.23 10.38 -3.83
CA TRP A 173 -15.71 10.92 -5.09
C TRP A 173 -14.20 10.67 -5.26
N TYR A 174 -13.42 10.74 -4.17
CA TYR A 174 -12.00 10.37 -4.19
C TYR A 174 -11.81 8.85 -4.28
N LEU A 175 -12.58 8.05 -3.53
CA LEU A 175 -12.54 6.58 -3.57
C LEU A 175 -12.75 6.02 -4.99
N GLN A 176 -13.72 6.56 -5.72
CA GLN A 176 -13.95 6.18 -7.12
C GLN A 176 -12.73 6.38 -8.03
N ARG A 177 -11.87 7.36 -7.72
CA ARG A 177 -10.62 7.65 -8.46
C ARG A 177 -9.45 6.83 -7.96
N LEU A 178 -9.39 6.56 -6.66
CA LEU A 178 -8.39 5.68 -6.05
C LEU A 178 -8.52 4.23 -6.52
N HIS A 179 -9.74 3.79 -6.83
CA HIS A 179 -9.99 2.48 -7.47
C HIS A 179 -9.46 2.39 -8.91
N GLN A 180 -9.05 3.49 -9.53
CA GLN A 180 -8.33 3.43 -10.79
C GLN A 180 -6.88 2.99 -10.52
N ASP A 181 -6.42 1.90 -11.14
CA ASP A 181 -5.06 1.37 -10.98
C ASP A 181 -4.02 2.20 -11.77
N ILE A 182 -4.05 3.52 -11.60
CA ILE A 182 -3.14 4.48 -12.23
C ILE A 182 -2.36 5.21 -11.13
N PRO A 183 -1.05 4.95 -10.97
CA PRO A 183 -0.26 5.48 -9.85
C PRO A 183 -0.31 7.00 -9.70
N ASN A 184 -0.15 7.76 -10.79
CA ASN A 184 -0.17 9.24 -10.74
C ASN A 184 -1.54 9.79 -10.32
N VAL A 185 -2.63 9.10 -10.67
CA VAL A 185 -3.98 9.47 -10.23
C VAL A 185 -4.12 9.19 -8.74
N LYS A 186 -3.66 8.02 -8.26
CA LYS A 186 -3.67 7.66 -6.83
C LYS A 186 -2.86 8.63 -5.99
N ILE A 187 -1.62 8.95 -6.39
CA ILE A 187 -0.75 9.91 -5.69
C ILE A 187 -1.47 11.25 -5.52
N TYR A 188 -1.98 11.82 -6.62
CA TYR A 188 -2.64 13.13 -6.56
C TYR A 188 -3.96 13.07 -5.77
N ALA A 189 -4.74 11.99 -5.92
CA ALA A 189 -5.97 11.77 -5.14
C ALA A 189 -5.67 11.74 -3.64
N PHE A 190 -4.67 10.97 -3.21
CA PHE A 190 -4.23 10.91 -1.83
C PHE A 190 -3.71 12.28 -1.35
N THR A 191 -2.89 12.98 -2.11
CA THR A 191 -2.42 14.32 -1.71
C THR A 191 -3.59 15.31 -1.49
N CYS A 192 -4.57 15.33 -2.40
CA CYS A 192 -5.77 16.15 -2.19
C CYS A 192 -6.61 15.68 -0.99
N LEU A 193 -6.66 14.37 -0.76
CA LEU A 193 -7.39 13.78 0.34
C LEU A 193 -6.74 14.09 1.69
N ASP A 194 -5.40 14.09 1.80
CA ASP A 194 -4.66 14.47 3.01
C ASP A 194 -5.05 15.90 3.45
N GLU A 195 -4.99 16.85 2.51
CA GLU A 195 -5.39 18.23 2.76
C GLU A 195 -6.90 18.34 3.07
N PHE A 196 -7.74 17.53 2.44
CA PHE A 196 -9.16 17.51 2.74
C PHE A 196 -9.44 16.96 4.15
N LEU A 197 -8.79 15.87 4.56
CA LEU A 197 -8.92 15.29 5.89
C LEU A 197 -8.40 16.25 6.96
N LYS A 198 -7.26 16.91 6.71
CA LYS A 198 -6.68 17.94 7.59
C LYS A 198 -7.67 19.06 7.92
N ASN A 199 -8.43 19.51 6.94
CA ASN A 199 -9.35 20.65 7.11
C ASN A 199 -10.75 20.27 7.62
N ASN A 200 -11.05 18.99 7.85
CA ASN A 200 -12.42 18.52 8.15
C ASN A 200 -12.49 17.59 9.37
N ARG A 201 -11.70 17.88 10.43
CA ARG A 201 -11.61 17.03 11.61
C ARG A 201 -12.96 16.77 12.30
N ALA A 202 -13.79 17.80 12.47
CA ALA A 202 -15.10 17.65 13.11
C ALA A 202 -16.05 16.70 12.34
N GLU A 203 -15.97 16.70 11.00
CA GLU A 203 -16.75 15.81 10.15
C GLU A 203 -16.24 14.36 10.22
N ILE A 204 -14.92 14.17 10.33
CA ILE A 204 -14.31 12.84 10.58
C ILE A 204 -14.85 12.27 11.89
N ASP A 205 -14.80 13.05 12.97
CA ASP A 205 -15.28 12.59 14.28
C ASP A 205 -16.78 12.30 14.27
N MET A 206 -17.59 13.12 13.57
CA MET A 206 -19.02 12.82 13.38
C MET A 206 -19.23 11.54 12.57
N ALA A 207 -18.41 11.27 11.56
CA ALA A 207 -18.52 10.05 10.75
C ALA A 207 -18.08 8.79 11.51
N ILE A 208 -17.19 8.92 12.50
CA ILE A 208 -16.72 7.82 13.35
C ILE A 208 -17.66 7.59 14.54
N PHE A 209 -18.05 8.65 15.26
CA PHE A 209 -18.78 8.56 16.54
C PHE A 209 -20.24 9.02 16.49
N GLY A 210 -20.70 9.66 15.42
CA GLY A 210 -22.05 10.21 15.33
C GLY A 210 -23.15 9.15 15.19
N GLY A 211 -22.78 7.93 14.81
CA GLY A 211 -23.67 6.78 14.65
C GLY A 211 -23.45 5.68 15.69
N LYS A 212 -24.18 4.56 15.55
CA LYS A 212 -23.92 3.33 16.33
C LYS A 212 -22.64 2.63 15.91
N ASN A 213 -22.30 2.74 14.63
CA ASN A 213 -21.11 2.16 14.00
C ASN A 213 -20.46 3.28 13.16
N ILE A 214 -19.18 3.11 12.82
CA ILE A 214 -18.47 3.97 11.87
C ILE A 214 -19.24 4.00 10.54
N ASP A 215 -19.31 5.19 9.92
CA ASP A 215 -19.93 5.35 8.60
C ASP A 215 -19.27 4.42 7.55
N PRO A 216 -20.05 3.68 6.74
CA PRO A 216 -19.49 2.73 5.76
C PRO A 216 -18.49 3.33 4.78
N VAL A 217 -18.61 4.62 4.47
CA VAL A 217 -17.66 5.33 3.59
C VAL A 217 -16.30 5.49 4.26
N MET A 218 -16.29 5.72 5.57
CA MET A 218 -15.05 5.81 6.34
C MET A 218 -14.39 4.43 6.46
N VAL A 219 -15.18 3.35 6.59
CA VAL A 219 -14.65 1.98 6.55
C VAL A 219 -14.00 1.69 5.19
N GLU A 220 -14.70 1.99 4.08
CA GLU A 220 -14.16 1.85 2.73
C GLU A 220 -12.89 2.71 2.53
N LEU A 221 -12.85 3.90 3.13
CA LEU A 221 -11.65 4.74 3.13
C LEU A 221 -10.48 4.11 3.87
N ILE A 222 -10.69 3.57 5.06
CA ILE A 222 -9.66 2.90 5.84
C ILE A 222 -9.09 1.71 5.06
N ASP A 223 -9.97 0.88 4.48
CA ASP A 223 -9.56 -0.25 3.65
C ASP A 223 -8.73 0.21 2.44
N CYS A 224 -9.19 1.26 1.74
CA CYS A 224 -8.48 1.83 0.61
C CYS A 224 -7.10 2.39 1.00
N LEU A 225 -6.99 3.03 2.17
CA LEU A 225 -5.74 3.56 2.69
C LEU A 225 -4.75 2.46 3.08
N LEU A 226 -5.22 1.41 3.75
CA LEU A 226 -4.40 0.26 4.12
C LEU A 226 -3.88 -0.48 2.88
N LEU A 227 -4.73 -0.67 1.87
CA LEU A 227 -4.32 -1.22 0.56
C LEU A 227 -3.32 -0.28 -0.14
N GLY A 228 -3.57 1.03 -0.11
CA GLY A 228 -2.68 2.02 -0.68
C GLY A 228 -1.29 2.03 -0.03
N CYS A 229 -1.21 1.81 1.28
CA CYS A 229 0.06 1.69 2.02
C CYS A 229 0.90 0.49 1.57
N LYS A 230 0.28 -0.53 0.97
CA LYS A 230 0.92 -1.72 0.41
C LYS A 230 1.11 -1.65 -1.11
N ASP A 231 0.84 -0.51 -1.73
CA ASP A 231 0.95 -0.36 -3.18
C ASP A 231 2.43 -0.50 -3.63
N PRO A 232 2.71 -1.27 -4.71
CA PRO A 232 4.08 -1.51 -5.17
C PRO A 232 4.80 -0.25 -5.65
N GLU A 233 4.08 0.84 -5.97
CA GLU A 233 4.69 2.14 -6.26
C GLU A 233 4.95 2.90 -4.95
N PRO A 234 6.21 3.15 -4.55
CA PRO A 234 6.54 3.72 -3.25
C PRO A 234 5.92 5.10 -2.98
N LEU A 235 5.71 5.89 -4.03
CA LEU A 235 5.06 7.20 -3.93
C LEU A 235 3.57 7.10 -3.62
N VAL A 236 2.90 6.04 -4.10
CA VAL A 236 1.49 5.76 -3.76
C VAL A 236 1.42 5.32 -2.29
N SER A 237 2.28 4.40 -1.88
CA SER A 237 2.41 3.94 -0.49
C SER A 237 2.62 5.11 0.47
N LEU A 238 3.55 6.01 0.15
CA LEU A 238 3.83 7.20 0.97
C LEU A 238 2.63 8.16 1.06
N ALA A 239 1.97 8.46 -0.08
CA ALA A 239 0.83 9.37 -0.11
C ALA A 239 -0.37 8.79 0.67
N SER A 240 -0.60 7.49 0.56
CA SER A 240 -1.61 6.77 1.35
C SER A 240 -1.26 6.77 2.84
N GLY A 241 0.01 6.54 3.17
CA GLY A 241 0.53 6.59 4.54
C GLY A 241 0.34 7.95 5.20
N SER A 242 0.53 9.05 4.44
CA SER A 242 0.24 10.40 4.94
C SER A 242 -1.24 10.56 5.27
N CYS A 243 -2.14 10.13 4.37
CA CYS A 243 -3.59 10.18 4.60
C CYS A 243 -4.00 9.34 5.82
N LEU A 244 -3.43 8.14 5.97
CA LEU A 244 -3.69 7.26 7.11
C LEU A 244 -3.17 7.90 8.41
N GLY A 245 -2.01 8.53 8.38
CA GLY A 245 -1.50 9.37 9.47
C GLY A 245 -2.42 10.56 9.77
N GLN A 246 -2.94 11.26 8.77
CA GLN A 246 -3.88 12.38 8.94
C GLN A 246 -5.23 11.94 9.51
N LEU A 247 -5.77 10.80 9.07
CA LEU A 247 -6.96 10.19 9.65
C LEU A 247 -6.72 9.83 11.12
N GLY A 248 -5.58 9.18 11.40
CA GLY A 248 -5.12 8.76 12.71
C GLY A 248 -5.40 7.28 13.01
N ALA A 249 -4.81 6.77 14.09
CA ALA A 249 -4.96 5.39 14.53
C ALA A 249 -6.35 5.16 15.14
N ILE A 250 -7.32 4.84 14.29
CA ILE A 250 -8.68 4.48 14.71
C ILE A 250 -8.64 3.09 15.36
N GLU A 251 -9.23 2.95 16.54
CA GLU A 251 -9.34 1.66 17.22
C GLU A 251 -10.03 0.61 16.33
N ALA A 252 -9.35 -0.51 16.09
CA ALA A 252 -9.85 -1.59 15.24
C ALA A 252 -11.17 -2.18 15.75
N GLY A 253 -11.43 -2.14 17.07
CA GLY A 253 -12.67 -2.59 17.68
C GLY A 253 -13.92 -1.80 17.25
N HIS A 254 -13.76 -0.58 16.70
CA HIS A 254 -14.86 0.19 16.14
C HIS A 254 -15.24 -0.21 14.71
N LEU A 255 -14.38 -0.96 14.01
CA LEU A 255 -14.68 -1.41 12.65
C LEU A 255 -15.69 -2.56 12.67
N PRO A 256 -16.59 -2.61 11.66
CA PRO A 256 -17.48 -3.76 11.52
C PRO A 256 -16.63 -5.01 11.28
N ARG A 257 -16.98 -6.11 11.96
CA ARG A 257 -16.40 -7.43 11.66
C ARG A 257 -16.70 -7.78 10.20
N GLN A 258 -15.68 -7.74 9.35
CA GLN A 258 -15.79 -8.20 7.98
C GLN A 258 -15.69 -9.72 8.00
N TYR A 259 -16.82 -10.40 8.19
CA TYR A 259 -16.90 -11.81 7.81
C TYR A 259 -16.77 -11.88 6.29
N VAL A 260 -15.98 -12.81 5.75
CA VAL A 260 -15.88 -13.12 4.30
C VAL A 260 -17.21 -12.84 3.63
N GLN A 261 -17.29 -11.74 2.88
CA GLN A 261 -18.52 -11.32 2.21
C GLN A 261 -18.63 -12.15 0.92
N PRO A 262 -19.52 -13.17 0.87
CA PRO A 262 -19.60 -14.09 -0.27
C PRO A 262 -19.96 -13.40 -1.60
N ASP A 263 -20.45 -12.17 -1.52
CA ASP A 263 -20.91 -11.30 -2.60
C ASP A 263 -19.81 -10.40 -3.21
N ARG A 264 -18.68 -10.16 -2.52
CA ARG A 264 -17.57 -9.32 -3.03
C ARG A 264 -16.46 -10.09 -3.74
N SER A 265 -16.23 -11.34 -3.36
CA SER A 265 -15.36 -12.27 -4.08
C SER A 265 -15.79 -13.70 -3.77
N PRO A 266 -16.54 -14.37 -4.67
CA PRO A 266 -16.97 -15.72 -4.37
C PRO A 266 -15.71 -16.61 -4.38
N PHE A 267 -15.35 -17.14 -3.22
CA PHE A 267 -14.21 -18.04 -3.11
C PHE A 267 -14.49 -19.28 -3.95
N ALA A 268 -13.69 -19.49 -4.99
CA ALA A 268 -13.84 -20.67 -5.83
C ALA A 268 -13.18 -21.86 -5.14
N PHE A 269 -14.00 -22.86 -4.79
CA PHE A 269 -13.51 -24.08 -4.15
C PHE A 269 -12.76 -24.99 -5.14
N SER A 270 -13.01 -24.82 -6.45
CA SER A 270 -12.34 -25.55 -7.51
C SER A 270 -12.02 -24.67 -8.72
N ILE A 271 -10.94 -25.02 -9.43
CA ILE A 271 -10.58 -24.44 -10.73
C ILE A 271 -11.69 -24.65 -11.77
N SER A 272 -12.50 -25.70 -11.63
CA SER A 272 -13.62 -25.96 -12.54
C SER A 272 -14.78 -24.97 -12.41
N ASP A 273 -14.82 -24.19 -11.33
CA ASP A 273 -15.97 -23.34 -11.02
C ASP A 273 -15.99 -22.10 -11.92
N ASP A 274 -17.18 -21.73 -12.39
CA ASP A 274 -17.35 -20.55 -13.24
C ASP A 274 -16.90 -19.26 -12.54
N CYS A 275 -17.04 -19.21 -11.21
CA CYS A 275 -16.51 -18.11 -10.42
C CYS A 275 -15.00 -18.00 -10.50
N PHE A 276 -14.26 -19.12 -10.46
CA PHE A 276 -12.80 -19.08 -10.64
C PHE A 276 -12.45 -18.47 -12.00
N ALA A 277 -13.12 -18.92 -13.06
CA ALA A 277 -12.89 -18.42 -14.41
C ALA A 277 -13.18 -16.91 -14.51
N ALA A 278 -14.29 -16.43 -13.92
CA ALA A 278 -14.64 -15.02 -13.91
C ALA A 278 -13.61 -14.17 -13.15
N THR A 279 -13.26 -14.56 -11.92
CA THR A 279 -12.30 -13.84 -11.08
C THR A 279 -10.91 -13.83 -11.71
N ALA A 280 -10.45 -14.97 -12.23
CA ALA A 280 -9.15 -15.05 -12.91
C ALA A 280 -9.13 -14.24 -14.22
N LEU A 281 -10.21 -14.24 -15.02
CA LEU A 281 -10.30 -13.40 -16.21
C LEU A 281 -10.31 -11.91 -15.86
N LEU A 282 -10.96 -11.53 -14.76
CA LEU A 282 -10.99 -10.15 -14.26
C LEU A 282 -9.59 -9.69 -13.87
N GLU A 283 -8.87 -10.49 -13.10
CA GLU A 283 -7.50 -10.19 -12.68
C GLU A 283 -6.51 -10.17 -13.85
N LEU A 284 -6.60 -11.15 -14.77
CA LEU A 284 -5.74 -11.19 -15.96
C LEU A 284 -6.03 -10.02 -16.90
N ALA A 285 -7.29 -9.65 -17.09
CA ALA A 285 -7.65 -8.52 -17.94
C ALA A 285 -7.19 -7.20 -17.31
N ARG A 286 -7.27 -7.06 -15.98
CA ARG A 286 -6.69 -5.94 -15.23
C ARG A 286 -5.19 -5.87 -15.45
N ALA A 287 -4.46 -6.95 -15.17
CA ALA A 287 -3.02 -7.03 -15.36
C ALA A 287 -2.59 -6.71 -16.81
N PHE A 288 -3.31 -7.25 -17.79
CA PHE A 288 -3.07 -6.99 -19.22
C PHE A 288 -3.20 -5.50 -19.60
N GLN A 289 -4.15 -4.76 -19.01
CA GLN A 289 -4.36 -3.34 -19.31
C GLN A 289 -3.25 -2.44 -18.76
N TYR A 290 -2.72 -2.79 -17.58
CA TYR A 290 -1.75 -1.97 -16.84
C TYR A 290 -0.29 -2.38 -17.06
N GLU A 291 -0.04 -3.56 -17.66
CA GLU A 291 1.30 -4.05 -17.95
C GLU A 291 2.09 -3.08 -18.86
N LYS A 292 3.32 -2.77 -18.44
CA LYS A 292 4.25 -1.86 -19.14
C LYS A 292 5.06 -2.61 -20.20
N TYR A 293 5.36 -3.88 -19.96
CA TYR A 293 6.18 -4.72 -20.83
C TYR A 293 5.29 -5.57 -21.74
N THR A 294 5.43 -5.37 -23.04
CA THR A 294 4.64 -6.12 -24.03
C THR A 294 4.91 -7.62 -24.06
N GLU A 295 6.10 -8.07 -23.64
CA GLU A 295 6.41 -9.50 -23.51
C GLU A 295 5.48 -10.15 -22.46
N ASN A 296 5.34 -9.50 -21.30
CA ASN A 296 4.39 -9.89 -20.27
C ASN A 296 2.94 -9.74 -20.74
N MET A 297 2.64 -8.67 -21.48
CA MET A 297 1.33 -8.47 -22.09
C MET A 297 0.94 -9.62 -23.04
N ASP A 298 1.90 -10.15 -23.79
CA ASP A 298 1.69 -11.30 -24.67
C ASP A 298 1.49 -12.60 -23.87
N TYR A 299 2.13 -12.77 -22.70
CA TYR A 299 1.83 -13.87 -21.78
C TYR A 299 0.41 -13.76 -21.20
N TYR A 300 -0.01 -12.58 -20.73
CA TYR A 300 -1.39 -12.38 -20.26
C TYR A 300 -2.40 -12.63 -21.38
N ALA A 301 -2.13 -12.13 -22.60
CA ALA A 301 -3.00 -12.36 -23.75
C ALA A 301 -3.13 -13.85 -24.09
N PHE A 302 -2.02 -14.60 -24.02
CA PHE A 302 -2.03 -16.05 -24.18
C PHE A 302 -2.85 -16.73 -23.09
N THR A 303 -2.65 -16.40 -21.83
CA THR A 303 -3.37 -17.01 -20.70
C THR A 303 -4.87 -16.73 -20.79
N ILE A 304 -5.26 -15.49 -21.07
CA ILE A 304 -6.67 -15.11 -21.29
C ILE A 304 -7.25 -15.90 -22.47
N GLN A 305 -6.53 -15.98 -23.59
CA GLN A 305 -6.95 -16.75 -24.77
C GLN A 305 -7.20 -18.22 -24.42
N GLU A 306 -6.27 -18.87 -23.70
CA GLU A 306 -6.42 -20.28 -23.32
C GLU A 306 -7.51 -20.48 -22.27
N MET A 307 -7.70 -19.56 -21.33
CA MET A 307 -8.82 -19.61 -20.39
C MET A 307 -10.17 -19.51 -21.11
N LEU A 308 -10.34 -18.56 -22.02
CA LEU A 308 -11.58 -18.43 -22.80
C LEU A 308 -11.90 -19.71 -23.57
N LYS A 309 -10.88 -20.41 -24.09
CA LYS A 309 -11.03 -21.71 -24.76
C LYS A 309 -11.35 -22.84 -23.77
N ILE A 310 -10.59 -22.99 -22.69
CA ILE A 310 -10.72 -24.07 -21.70
C ILE A 310 -12.12 -24.04 -21.06
N TYR A 311 -12.60 -22.85 -20.71
CA TYR A 311 -13.93 -22.68 -20.08
C TYR A 311 -15.06 -22.48 -21.09
N ASN A 312 -14.76 -22.43 -22.40
CA ASN A 312 -15.71 -22.17 -23.48
C ASN A 312 -16.54 -20.88 -23.27
N ILE A 313 -15.86 -19.79 -22.91
CA ILE A 313 -16.48 -18.50 -22.58
C ILE A 313 -16.43 -17.60 -23.83
N SER A 314 -17.62 -17.25 -24.35
CA SER A 314 -17.74 -16.33 -25.49
C SER A 314 -19.16 -15.73 -25.52
N PRO A 315 -19.39 -14.64 -26.28
CA PRO A 315 -20.73 -14.05 -26.44
C PRO A 315 -21.76 -14.99 -27.09
N THR A 316 -21.30 -16.06 -27.74
CA THR A 316 -22.10 -16.97 -28.57
C THR A 316 -22.09 -18.41 -28.06
N SER A 317 -21.37 -18.71 -26.98
CA SER A 317 -21.30 -20.07 -26.42
C SER A 317 -22.35 -20.29 -25.34
N ASP A 318 -22.45 -21.52 -24.86
CA ASP A 318 -23.38 -21.93 -23.80
C ASP A 318 -23.14 -21.17 -22.48
N LYS A 319 -21.96 -20.57 -22.29
CA LYS A 319 -21.61 -19.72 -21.14
C LYS A 319 -21.74 -18.22 -21.42
N LYS A 320 -22.73 -17.83 -22.24
CA LYS A 320 -23.02 -16.41 -22.54
C LYS A 320 -23.34 -15.60 -21.27
N ASP A 321 -23.99 -16.21 -20.29
CA ASP A 321 -24.34 -15.51 -19.04
C ASP A 321 -23.08 -15.16 -18.22
N LEU A 322 -22.08 -16.04 -18.20
CA LEU A 322 -20.77 -15.78 -17.63
C LEU A 322 -20.00 -14.71 -18.41
N TRP A 323 -20.16 -14.64 -19.73
CA TRP A 323 -19.60 -13.52 -20.50
C TRP A 323 -20.24 -12.18 -20.12
N ASN A 324 -21.58 -12.18 -19.97
CA ASN A 324 -22.33 -10.96 -19.64
C ASN A 324 -22.13 -10.50 -18.19
N SER A 325 -21.76 -11.39 -17.27
CA SER A 325 -21.41 -11.02 -15.88
C SER A 325 -20.09 -10.27 -15.78
N LEU A 326 -19.24 -10.32 -16.82
CA LEU A 326 -17.98 -9.58 -16.86
C LEU A 326 -18.25 -8.09 -17.14
N PRO A 327 -17.53 -7.17 -16.50
CA PRO A 327 -17.66 -5.73 -16.76
C PRO A 327 -17.53 -5.38 -18.25
N GLU A 328 -18.35 -4.45 -18.76
CA GLU A 328 -18.38 -4.10 -20.20
C GLU A 328 -17.00 -3.67 -20.74
N ASN A 329 -16.27 -2.85 -19.96
CA ASN A 329 -14.91 -2.42 -20.31
C ASN A 329 -13.98 -3.64 -20.53
N MET A 330 -14.11 -4.67 -19.69
CA MET A 330 -13.33 -5.89 -19.75
C MET A 330 -13.70 -6.71 -20.99
N GLN A 331 -15.00 -6.86 -21.27
CA GLN A 331 -15.49 -7.54 -22.48
C GLN A 331 -14.85 -6.95 -23.75
N HIS A 332 -14.72 -5.61 -23.82
CA HIS A 332 -14.05 -4.95 -24.93
C HIS A 332 -12.55 -5.29 -25.05
N VAL A 333 -11.86 -5.50 -23.92
CA VAL A 333 -10.43 -5.84 -23.88
C VAL A 333 -10.18 -7.30 -24.26
N ILE A 334 -11.00 -8.23 -23.79
CA ILE A 334 -10.77 -9.67 -24.01
C ILE A 334 -11.39 -10.19 -25.31
N LYS A 335 -12.39 -9.50 -25.89
CA LYS A 335 -13.05 -9.91 -27.15
C LYS A 335 -12.09 -10.13 -28.33
N PRO A 336 -11.05 -9.32 -28.56
CA PRO A 336 -10.05 -9.59 -29.60
C PRO A 336 -9.28 -10.90 -29.39
N LEU A 337 -9.16 -11.37 -28.14
CA LEU A 337 -8.40 -12.56 -27.77
C LEU A 337 -9.15 -13.87 -28.03
N LEU A 338 -10.46 -13.83 -28.27
CA LEU A 338 -11.25 -14.99 -28.72
C LEU A 338 -10.74 -15.56 -30.04
N ASN A 339 -10.24 -14.68 -30.92
CA ASN A 339 -9.79 -15.04 -32.27
C ASN A 339 -8.27 -14.89 -32.45
N SER A 340 -7.53 -14.57 -31.39
CA SER A 340 -6.08 -14.43 -31.46
C SER A 340 -5.39 -15.79 -31.61
N ARG A 341 -4.11 -15.75 -32.00
CA ARG A 341 -3.28 -16.95 -32.22
C ARG A 341 -1.96 -16.86 -31.46
N TYR A 342 -2.03 -16.46 -30.19
CA TYR A 342 -0.87 -16.49 -29.31
C TYR A 342 -0.42 -17.93 -29.08
N THR A 343 0.88 -18.18 -29.15
CA THR A 343 1.51 -19.49 -28.96
C THR A 343 2.81 -19.35 -28.19
N LEU A 344 3.08 -20.23 -27.23
CA LEU A 344 4.35 -20.29 -26.50
C LEU A 344 5.45 -20.92 -27.38
N MET A 345 6.65 -20.33 -27.40
CA MET A 345 7.82 -20.98 -27.98
C MET A 345 8.43 -21.92 -26.92
N THR A 346 8.18 -23.22 -27.03
CA THR A 346 8.75 -24.21 -26.10
C THR A 346 10.23 -24.46 -26.44
N PRO A 347 11.18 -24.35 -25.48
CA PRO A 347 12.53 -24.87 -25.67
C PRO A 347 12.48 -26.40 -25.79
N GLN A 348 13.28 -27.00 -26.68
CA GLN A 348 13.42 -28.46 -26.77
C GLN A 348 13.97 -29.02 -25.44
N GLN A 349 13.12 -29.62 -24.62
CA GLN A 349 13.55 -30.43 -23.48
C GLN A 349 13.84 -31.87 -23.93
N THR A 350 14.98 -32.41 -23.51
CA THR A 350 15.36 -33.82 -23.68
C THR A 350 14.51 -34.73 -22.79
N LYS A 351 14.22 -35.94 -23.29
CA LYS A 351 13.19 -36.87 -22.78
C LYS A 351 13.49 -37.38 -21.36
N LYS A 352 12.59 -37.11 -20.41
CA LYS A 352 12.25 -38.08 -19.34
C LYS A 352 11.13 -38.99 -19.85
N PRO A 353 11.05 -40.27 -19.45
CA PRO A 353 9.95 -41.12 -19.87
C PRO A 353 8.65 -40.60 -19.25
N HIS A 354 7.70 -40.33 -20.13
CA HIS A 354 6.38 -39.81 -19.86
C HIS A 354 5.49 -40.31 -21.01
N PRO A 355 4.30 -40.87 -20.73
CA PRO A 355 3.52 -40.69 -19.51
C PRO A 355 3.68 -41.78 -18.43
N ILE A 356 3.48 -41.36 -17.17
CA ILE A 356 3.21 -42.23 -16.01
C ILE A 356 1.81 -42.87 -16.17
N PHE A 357 0.89 -42.15 -16.83
CA PHE A 357 -0.45 -42.57 -17.20
C PHE A 357 -0.42 -43.68 -18.26
N GLY A 358 -1.05 -44.83 -17.97
CA GLY A 358 -1.02 -46.02 -18.83
C GLY A 358 0.10 -47.03 -18.51
N SER A 359 0.89 -46.79 -17.46
CA SER A 359 1.79 -47.79 -16.88
C SER A 359 1.04 -48.70 -15.88
N ALA A 360 1.65 -49.81 -15.45
CA ALA A 360 1.06 -50.73 -14.46
C ALA A 360 0.69 -50.07 -13.10
N CYS A 361 1.07 -48.80 -12.90
CA CYS A 361 0.92 -48.05 -11.66
C CYS A 361 -0.20 -46.97 -11.69
N GLY A 362 -0.97 -46.80 -12.77
CA GLY A 362 -2.01 -45.75 -12.82
C GLY A 362 -3.01 -45.90 -13.96
N THR A 363 -4.22 -46.37 -13.65
CA THR A 363 -5.26 -46.78 -14.61
C THR A 363 -6.35 -45.72 -14.89
N SER A 364 -6.44 -44.62 -14.14
CA SER A 364 -7.26 -43.45 -14.50
C SER A 364 -6.57 -42.12 -14.14
N PHE A 365 -6.73 -41.09 -14.99
CA PHE A 365 -5.99 -39.81 -14.89
C PHE A 365 -6.39 -39.02 -13.64
N LEU A 366 -7.69 -39.02 -13.34
CA LEU A 366 -8.25 -38.35 -12.16
C LEU A 366 -7.88 -39.07 -10.85
N GLU A 367 -7.84 -40.42 -10.80
CA GLU A 367 -7.34 -41.11 -9.60
C GLU A 367 -5.85 -40.94 -9.43
N TRP A 368 -5.06 -41.00 -10.51
CA TRP A 368 -3.62 -40.79 -10.42
C TRP A 368 -3.30 -39.39 -9.91
N ALA A 369 -3.94 -38.34 -10.46
CA ALA A 369 -3.72 -36.97 -10.02
C ALA A 369 -4.20 -36.76 -8.58
N HIS A 370 -5.41 -37.19 -8.23
CA HIS A 370 -5.95 -37.03 -6.87
C HIS A 370 -5.13 -37.83 -5.85
N ARG A 371 -4.81 -39.11 -6.11
CA ARG A 371 -4.00 -39.92 -5.17
C ARG A 371 -2.56 -39.43 -5.09
N THR A 372 -1.95 -38.96 -6.18
CA THR A 372 -0.57 -38.44 -6.18
C THR A 372 -0.49 -37.12 -5.43
N ILE A 373 -1.44 -36.20 -5.66
CA ILE A 373 -1.52 -34.93 -4.94
C ILE A 373 -1.86 -35.20 -3.47
N LYS A 374 -2.85 -36.05 -3.17
CA LYS A 374 -3.20 -36.43 -1.78
C LYS A 374 -2.04 -37.12 -1.06
N ALA A 375 -1.31 -38.02 -1.72
CA ALA A 375 -0.12 -38.68 -1.17
C ALA A 375 1.10 -37.75 -1.06
N PHE A 376 1.15 -36.68 -1.86
CA PHE A 376 2.17 -35.64 -1.73
C PHE A 376 1.83 -34.71 -0.57
N LEU A 377 0.58 -34.25 -0.48
CA LEU A 377 0.07 -33.44 0.63
C LEU A 377 0.17 -34.16 1.97
N SER A 378 -0.10 -35.48 2.02
CA SER A 378 0.05 -36.29 3.23
C SER A 378 1.50 -36.56 3.65
N LYS A 379 2.50 -36.12 2.87
CA LYS A 379 3.93 -36.21 3.24
C LYS A 379 4.46 -34.95 3.90
N PHE A 380 3.71 -33.85 3.90
CA PHE A 380 4.13 -32.66 4.61
C PHE A 380 4.05 -32.89 6.11
N ASN A 381 5.19 -32.74 6.78
CA ASN A 381 5.21 -32.75 8.24
C ASN A 381 4.51 -31.48 8.73
N LYS A 382 3.38 -31.64 9.44
CA LYS A 382 2.59 -30.52 9.96
C LYS A 382 3.42 -29.60 10.85
N LEU A 383 4.35 -30.11 11.66
CA LEU A 383 5.25 -29.28 12.47
C LEU A 383 6.15 -28.39 11.61
N VAL A 384 6.59 -28.88 10.44
CA VAL A 384 7.36 -28.08 9.49
C VAL A 384 6.49 -26.99 8.86
N VAL A 385 5.22 -27.32 8.54
CA VAL A 385 4.25 -26.34 8.02
C VAL A 385 3.94 -25.27 9.06
N ILE A 386 3.75 -25.65 10.33
CA ILE A 386 3.53 -24.72 11.45
C ILE A 386 4.71 -23.77 11.59
N ARG A 387 5.95 -24.29 11.64
CA ARG A 387 7.15 -23.45 11.73
C ARG A 387 7.30 -22.53 10.51
N GLY A 388 6.99 -23.02 9.31
CA GLY A 388 6.95 -22.19 8.10
C GLY A 388 5.94 -21.05 8.21
N ASN A 389 4.72 -21.35 8.66
CA ASN A 389 3.67 -20.35 8.84
C ASN A 389 4.04 -19.30 9.90
N ILE A 390 4.65 -19.69 11.02
CA ILE A 390 5.15 -18.75 12.05
C ILE A 390 6.18 -17.79 11.45
N VAL A 391 7.14 -18.32 10.67
CA VAL A 391 8.15 -17.50 9.99
C VAL A 391 7.52 -16.56 8.95
N CYS A 392 6.41 -16.98 8.33
CA CYS A 392 5.66 -16.17 7.38
C CYS A 392 4.68 -15.18 8.04
N GLY A 393 4.55 -15.15 9.38
CA GLY A 393 3.58 -14.29 10.08
C GLY A 393 2.11 -14.76 10.01
N GLU A 394 1.87 -15.99 9.57
CA GLU A 394 0.53 -16.56 9.35
C GLU A 394 0.10 -17.39 10.59
N PHE A 395 -0.09 -16.71 11.72
CA PHE A 395 -0.23 -17.34 13.02
C PHE A 395 -1.54 -18.10 13.18
N GLU A 396 -2.65 -17.65 12.59
CA GLU A 396 -3.94 -18.35 12.61
C GLU A 396 -3.85 -19.68 11.85
N ARG A 397 -3.15 -19.70 10.71
CA ARG A 397 -2.89 -20.96 9.99
C ARG A 397 -1.96 -21.86 10.79
N ALA A 398 -0.92 -21.30 11.41
CA ALA A 398 -0.03 -22.05 12.29
C ALA A 398 -0.81 -22.71 13.45
N LEU A 399 -1.72 -21.97 14.08
CA LEU A 399 -2.61 -22.46 15.14
C LEU A 399 -3.48 -23.61 14.63
N GLN A 400 -4.15 -23.42 13.48
CA GLN A 400 -5.00 -24.45 12.90
C GLN A 400 -4.23 -25.75 12.63
N TYR A 401 -3.03 -25.66 12.03
CA TYR A 401 -2.22 -26.85 11.78
C TYR A 401 -1.73 -27.51 13.07
N LEU A 402 -1.46 -26.72 14.12
CA LEU A 402 -1.06 -27.24 15.43
C LEU A 402 -2.22 -27.96 16.12
N GLU A 403 -3.42 -27.39 16.13
CA GLU A 403 -4.62 -28.04 16.66
C GLU A 403 -4.91 -29.35 15.92
N LEU A 404 -4.82 -29.36 14.58
CA LEU A 404 -4.96 -30.57 13.77
C LEU A 404 -3.87 -31.62 14.05
N TYR A 405 -2.67 -31.20 14.47
CA TYR A 405 -1.61 -32.11 14.87
C TYR A 405 -1.91 -32.70 16.26
N MET A 406 -2.30 -31.86 17.22
CA MET A 406 -2.63 -32.27 18.59
C MET A 406 -3.88 -33.16 18.65
N GLU A 407 -4.82 -33.00 17.72
CA GLU A 407 -5.99 -33.89 17.61
C GLU A 407 -5.61 -35.30 17.12
N GLU A 408 -4.62 -35.40 16.22
CA GLU A 408 -4.11 -36.69 15.72
C GLU A 408 -3.22 -37.39 16.75
N TYR A 409 -2.41 -36.65 17.50
CA TYR A 409 -1.44 -37.14 18.48
C TYR A 409 -1.82 -36.73 19.91
N LYS A 410 -3.01 -37.16 20.37
CA LYS A 410 -3.58 -36.73 21.67
C LYS A 410 -2.69 -37.03 22.88
N ASP A 411 -1.87 -38.07 22.79
CA ASP A 411 -0.99 -38.50 23.88
C ASP A 411 0.25 -37.58 24.05
N GLU A 412 0.59 -36.77 23.04
CA GLU A 412 1.76 -35.86 23.01
C GLU A 412 1.38 -34.38 23.30
N MET A 413 0.13 -34.12 23.71
CA MET A 413 -0.40 -32.76 23.92
C MET A 413 0.51 -31.88 24.79
N GLN A 414 1.04 -32.43 25.88
CA GLN A 414 1.86 -31.69 26.85
C GLN A 414 3.18 -31.20 26.25
N GLU A 415 3.73 -31.89 25.26
CA GLU A 415 5.01 -31.52 24.61
C GLU A 415 4.85 -30.30 23.69
N HIS A 416 3.61 -30.03 23.23
CA HIS A 416 3.31 -28.96 22.28
C HIS A 416 2.66 -27.73 22.91
N LEU A 417 2.37 -27.75 24.22
CA LEU A 417 1.78 -26.60 24.91
C LEU A 417 2.66 -25.35 24.85
N SER A 418 3.99 -25.49 24.91
CA SER A 418 4.92 -24.38 24.76
C SER A 418 4.79 -23.67 23.41
N LEU A 419 4.65 -24.45 22.33
CA LEU A 419 4.45 -23.92 20.98
C LEU A 419 3.06 -23.29 20.83
N LEU A 420 2.04 -23.89 21.47
CA LEU A 420 0.70 -23.32 21.50
C LEU A 420 0.67 -21.97 22.22
N THR A 421 1.38 -21.84 23.35
CA THR A 421 1.55 -20.56 24.06
C THR A 421 2.28 -19.53 23.19
N GLU A 422 3.34 -19.94 22.49
CA GLU A 422 4.07 -19.07 21.54
C GLU A 422 3.14 -18.50 20.47
N ILE A 423 2.32 -19.35 19.83
CA ILE A 423 1.38 -18.92 18.79
C ILE A 423 0.29 -18.00 19.35
N TYR A 424 -0.31 -18.32 20.51
CA TYR A 424 -1.33 -17.46 21.13
C TYR A 424 -0.77 -16.11 21.58
N ALA A 425 0.47 -16.07 22.04
CA ALA A 425 1.15 -14.82 22.36
C ALA A 425 1.38 -13.96 21.12
N LEU A 426 1.77 -14.57 19.99
CA LEU A 426 1.93 -13.88 18.70
C LEU A 426 0.58 -13.36 18.14
N LEU A 427 -0.53 -13.99 18.53
CA LEU A 427 -1.89 -13.54 18.21
C LEU A 427 -2.43 -12.48 19.19
N ASP A 428 -1.67 -12.08 20.22
CA ASP A 428 -2.09 -11.17 21.30
C ASP A 428 -3.35 -11.67 22.06
N GLU A 429 -3.43 -12.98 22.32
CA GLU A 429 -4.56 -13.64 22.99
C GLU A 429 -4.21 -14.06 24.45
N PRO A 430 -4.25 -13.13 25.44
CA PRO A 430 -3.84 -13.40 26.82
C PRO A 430 -4.67 -14.48 27.51
N ASP A 431 -5.97 -14.54 27.21
CA ASP A 431 -6.89 -15.52 27.80
C ASP A 431 -6.51 -16.95 27.40
N SER A 432 -6.16 -17.14 26.13
CA SER A 432 -5.71 -18.42 25.59
C SER A 432 -4.36 -18.84 26.20
N VAL A 433 -3.42 -17.90 26.32
CA VAL A 433 -2.12 -18.12 26.99
C VAL A 433 -2.32 -18.56 28.45
N ALA A 434 -3.19 -17.86 29.20
CA ALA A 434 -3.51 -18.22 30.58
C ALA A 434 -4.18 -19.60 30.68
N GLY A 435 -5.07 -19.91 29.74
CA GLY A 435 -5.70 -21.23 29.61
C GLY A 435 -4.69 -22.35 29.43
N VAL A 436 -3.74 -22.19 28.50
CA VAL A 436 -2.68 -23.19 28.24
C VAL A 436 -1.82 -23.42 29.48
N LEU A 437 -1.42 -22.36 30.17
CA LEU A 437 -0.64 -22.48 31.42
C LEU A 437 -1.39 -23.25 32.51
N SER A 438 -2.71 -23.07 32.61
CA SER A 438 -3.51 -23.76 33.64
C SER A 438 -3.58 -25.28 33.44
N ILE A 439 -3.40 -25.76 32.20
CA ILE A 439 -3.45 -27.18 31.81
C ILE A 439 -2.05 -27.81 31.80
N LYS A 440 -1.00 -26.99 31.74
CA LYS A 440 0.38 -27.44 31.70
C LYS A 440 0.76 -28.08 33.04
N ARG A 441 1.30 -29.31 32.98
CA ARG A 441 1.70 -30.08 34.17
C ARG A 441 3.14 -29.79 34.61
N SER A 442 3.99 -29.36 33.69
CA SER A 442 5.38 -28.99 33.96
C SER A 442 5.49 -27.54 34.42
N GLU A 443 6.53 -27.24 35.19
CA GLU A 443 6.85 -25.87 35.57
C GLU A 443 7.19 -25.06 34.30
N PRO A 444 6.60 -23.86 34.13
CA PRO A 444 6.87 -23.03 32.98
C PRO A 444 8.32 -22.53 33.01
N SER A 445 8.96 -22.53 31.84
CA SER A 445 10.30 -21.96 31.69
C SER A 445 10.28 -20.44 31.91
N LEU A 446 11.45 -19.86 32.20
CA LEU A 446 11.57 -18.40 32.37
C LEU A 446 11.12 -17.63 31.13
N ASN A 447 11.41 -18.13 29.93
CA ASN A 447 10.97 -17.53 28.66
C ASN A 447 9.44 -17.58 28.50
N GLU A 448 8.80 -18.66 28.94
CA GLU A 448 7.33 -18.76 28.92
C GLU A 448 6.70 -17.82 29.94
N LEU A 449 7.28 -17.70 31.13
CA LEU A 449 6.84 -16.74 32.13
C LEU A 449 6.95 -15.30 31.59
N ILE A 450 8.09 -14.94 30.98
CA ILE A 450 8.26 -13.64 30.32
C ILE A 450 7.15 -13.41 29.30
N LEU A 451 6.95 -14.36 28.37
CA LEU A 451 5.95 -14.27 27.32
C LEU A 451 4.55 -14.01 27.89
N VAL A 452 4.17 -14.76 28.92
CA VAL A 452 2.86 -14.63 29.57
C VAL A 452 2.71 -13.28 30.25
N GLN A 453 3.71 -12.82 31.01
CA GLN A 453 3.61 -11.54 31.71
C GLN A 453 3.57 -10.36 30.73
N VAL A 454 4.29 -10.45 29.62
CA VAL A 454 4.27 -9.43 28.56
C VAL A 454 2.89 -9.37 27.88
N VAL A 455 2.33 -10.50 27.46
CA VAL A 455 1.02 -10.56 26.79
C VAL A 455 -0.11 -10.18 27.73
N THR A 456 -0.03 -10.56 29.01
CA THR A 456 -1.04 -10.15 30.02
C THR A 456 -0.87 -8.70 30.51
N GLY A 457 0.13 -7.97 30.02
CA GLY A 457 0.37 -6.57 30.37
C GLY A 457 0.93 -6.34 31.77
N ARG A 458 1.41 -7.38 32.48
CA ARG A 458 2.02 -7.26 33.80
C ARG A 458 3.51 -6.91 33.69
N LEU A 459 3.77 -5.67 33.30
CA LEU A 459 5.12 -5.19 32.99
C LEU A 459 6.11 -5.29 34.17
N GLN A 460 5.63 -5.16 35.42
CA GLN A 460 6.48 -5.32 36.61
C GLN A 460 6.99 -6.76 36.76
N ASP A 461 6.09 -7.73 36.62
CA ASP A 461 6.43 -9.16 36.72
C ASP A 461 7.31 -9.59 35.54
N ALA A 462 7.04 -9.06 34.34
CA ALA A 462 7.88 -9.26 33.16
C ALA A 462 9.30 -8.71 33.37
N ALA A 463 9.44 -7.50 33.90
CA ALA A 463 10.74 -6.89 34.20
C ALA A 463 11.55 -7.73 35.19
N LEU A 464 10.92 -8.24 36.25
CA LEU A 464 11.57 -9.15 37.22
C LEU A 464 12.04 -10.45 36.54
N CYS A 465 11.27 -10.99 35.61
CA CYS A 465 11.68 -12.17 34.85
C CYS A 465 12.91 -11.88 33.97
N TYR A 466 12.95 -10.71 33.33
CA TYR A 466 14.13 -10.27 32.57
C TYR A 466 15.35 -10.01 33.45
N GLU A 467 15.18 -9.40 34.63
CA GLU A 467 16.26 -9.22 35.62
C GLU A 467 16.86 -10.56 36.04
N ARG A 468 16.01 -11.57 36.28
CA ARG A 468 16.46 -12.93 36.58
C ARG A 468 17.23 -13.54 35.40
N LEU A 469 16.74 -13.34 34.17
CA LEU A 469 17.39 -13.82 32.96
C LEU A 469 18.78 -13.17 32.77
N ALA A 470 18.91 -11.89 33.14
CA ALA A 470 20.18 -11.17 33.17
C ALA A 470 21.14 -11.72 34.25
N GLN A 471 20.65 -12.03 35.44
CA GLN A 471 21.45 -12.66 36.52
C GLN A 471 21.97 -14.04 36.12
N GLU A 472 21.19 -14.79 35.35
CA GLU A 472 21.57 -16.11 34.81
C GLU A 472 22.54 -16.01 33.60
N GLY A 473 22.83 -14.80 33.11
CA GLY A 473 23.77 -14.55 32.00
C GLY A 473 23.23 -14.94 30.62
N LEU A 474 21.91 -15.15 30.49
CA LEU A 474 21.25 -15.59 29.27
C LEU A 474 20.65 -14.44 28.44
N LEU A 475 20.96 -13.19 28.79
CA LEU A 475 20.35 -12.00 28.19
C LEU A 475 20.85 -11.78 26.75
N ASP A 476 20.00 -12.12 25.79
CA ASP A 476 20.20 -11.81 24.38
C ASP A 476 19.65 -10.41 24.03
N LYS A 477 19.91 -9.95 22.80
CA LYS A 477 19.48 -8.63 22.34
C LYS A 477 17.96 -8.44 22.40
N ASN A 478 17.19 -9.47 22.04
CA ASN A 478 15.73 -9.40 22.02
C ASN A 478 15.17 -9.33 23.45
N SER A 479 15.74 -10.10 24.39
CA SER A 479 15.37 -10.02 25.81
C SER A 479 15.76 -8.68 26.42
N MET A 480 16.91 -8.10 26.02
CA MET A 480 17.28 -6.75 26.45
C MET A 480 16.29 -5.70 25.92
N GLN A 481 15.89 -5.79 24.66
CA GLN A 481 14.85 -4.93 24.09
C GLN A 481 13.55 -5.05 24.88
N GLY A 482 13.07 -6.27 25.12
CA GLY A 482 11.85 -6.51 25.90
C GLY A 482 11.95 -5.98 27.33
N MET A 483 13.10 -6.11 27.97
CA MET A 483 13.37 -5.54 29.30
C MET A 483 13.29 -4.01 29.28
N VAL A 484 13.93 -3.37 28.29
CA VAL A 484 13.86 -1.91 28.10
C VAL A 484 12.42 -1.47 27.87
N ASP A 485 11.68 -2.16 27.01
CA ASP A 485 10.28 -1.87 26.71
C ASP A 485 9.38 -1.99 27.96
N CYS A 486 9.64 -2.97 28.84
CA CYS A 486 8.94 -3.09 30.11
C CYS A 486 9.17 -1.86 31.00
N TYR A 487 10.42 -1.42 31.21
CA TYR A 487 10.69 -0.24 32.02
C TYR A 487 10.17 1.05 31.39
N LEU A 488 10.21 1.16 30.06
CA LEU A 488 9.61 2.28 29.34
C LEU A 488 8.09 2.33 29.57
N GLY A 489 7.41 1.19 29.49
CA GLY A 489 5.98 1.07 29.79
C GLY A 489 5.63 1.30 31.27
N LEU A 490 6.59 1.09 32.19
CA LEU A 490 6.46 1.44 33.62
C LEU A 490 6.79 2.90 33.95
N ASP A 491 7.03 3.76 32.95
CA ASP A 491 7.51 5.14 33.11
C ASP A 491 8.82 5.23 33.91
N GLN A 492 9.77 4.34 33.63
CA GLN A 492 11.11 4.33 34.23
C GLN A 492 12.23 4.48 33.17
N PRO A 493 12.24 5.58 32.38
CA PRO A 493 13.24 5.77 31.33
C PRO A 493 14.66 5.94 31.89
N TYR A 494 14.81 6.44 33.12
CA TYR A 494 16.10 6.53 33.79
C TYR A 494 16.70 5.14 34.06
N THR A 495 15.90 4.22 34.61
CA THR A 495 16.30 2.83 34.85
C THR A 495 16.70 2.14 33.55
N ALA A 496 15.87 2.28 32.50
CA ALA A 496 16.15 1.73 31.18
C ALA A 496 17.50 2.26 30.61
N TYR A 497 17.74 3.56 30.72
CA TYR A 497 19.00 4.16 30.29
C TYR A 497 20.20 3.68 31.12
N GLN A 498 20.05 3.62 32.45
CA GLN A 498 21.11 3.14 33.34
C GLN A 498 21.53 1.71 33.01
N LEU A 499 20.57 0.81 32.78
CA LEU A 499 20.82 -0.56 32.36
C LEU A 499 21.69 -0.59 31.10
N LEU A 500 21.28 0.13 30.06
CA LEU A 500 22.01 0.22 28.80
C LEU A 500 23.41 0.83 28.96
N SER A 501 23.57 1.84 29.81
CA SER A 501 24.87 2.48 30.08
C SER A 501 25.80 1.62 30.93
N SER A 502 25.25 0.78 31.80
CA SER A 502 26.02 -0.09 32.72
C SER A 502 26.59 -1.33 32.02
N HIS A 503 25.97 -1.76 30.92
CA HIS A 503 26.44 -2.88 30.09
C HIS A 503 27.57 -2.49 29.11
N ASP A 504 28.45 -1.57 29.52
CA ASP A 504 29.33 -0.76 28.67
C ASP A 504 30.26 -1.55 27.70
N SER A 505 30.31 -1.03 26.46
CA SER A 505 31.40 -1.05 25.46
C SER A 505 31.84 -2.30 24.69
N ASN A 506 31.60 -3.55 25.12
CA ASN A 506 32.17 -4.74 24.42
C ASN A 506 31.16 -5.65 23.69
N VAL A 507 29.85 -5.43 23.83
CA VAL A 507 28.83 -6.17 23.06
C VAL A 507 28.32 -5.29 21.93
N ASP A 508 28.86 -5.57 20.75
CA ASP A 508 28.61 -4.87 19.48
C ASP A 508 27.10 -4.71 19.18
N GLY A 509 26.56 -3.49 19.29
CA GLY A 509 25.31 -3.10 18.63
C GLY A 509 24.00 -3.05 19.45
N MET A 510 24.01 -2.39 20.61
CA MET A 510 22.79 -2.07 21.39
C MET A 510 22.64 -0.58 21.74
N SER A 511 23.50 0.30 21.23
CA SER A 511 23.43 1.75 21.49
C SER A 511 22.14 2.40 20.97
N GLU A 512 21.53 1.81 19.94
CA GLU A 512 20.24 2.24 19.39
C GLU A 512 19.09 2.20 20.42
N LEU A 513 19.17 1.31 21.41
CA LEU A 513 18.11 1.12 22.40
C LEU A 513 18.05 2.28 23.39
N ALA A 514 19.14 3.02 23.55
CA ALA A 514 19.22 4.17 24.44
C ALA A 514 18.53 5.42 23.85
N ALA A 515 18.21 5.43 22.56
CA ALA A 515 17.61 6.59 21.90
C ALA A 515 16.28 7.01 22.56
N GLU A 516 15.38 6.05 22.81
CA GLU A 516 14.09 6.31 23.44
C GLU A 516 14.16 6.78 24.90
N PRO A 517 14.89 6.08 25.78
CA PRO A 517 15.18 6.58 27.11
C PRO A 517 15.72 8.02 27.12
N LEU A 518 16.67 8.34 26.22
CA LEU A 518 17.31 9.65 26.18
C LEU A 518 16.35 10.78 25.79
N TRP A 519 15.52 10.62 24.75
CA TRP A 519 14.55 11.66 24.41
C TRP A 519 13.42 11.76 25.42
N ARG A 520 13.03 10.67 26.10
CA ARG A 520 12.07 10.71 27.22
C ARG A 520 12.63 11.48 28.43
N LEU A 521 13.93 11.37 28.68
CA LEU A 521 14.63 12.12 29.74
C LEU A 521 14.97 13.57 29.36
N GLY A 522 14.83 13.93 28.08
CA GLY A 522 15.22 15.25 27.56
C GLY A 522 16.73 15.44 27.38
N ASN A 523 17.53 14.37 27.40
CA ASN A 523 18.98 14.37 27.21
C ASN A 523 19.33 14.37 25.72
N PHE A 524 19.01 15.46 25.03
CA PHE A 524 19.19 15.58 23.57
C PHE A 524 20.67 15.60 23.13
N ASP A 525 21.60 16.03 23.98
CA ASP A 525 23.01 16.11 23.63
C ASP A 525 23.61 14.70 23.42
N GLN A 526 23.33 13.78 24.36
CA GLN A 526 23.72 12.37 24.23
C GLN A 526 22.96 11.65 23.11
N LEU A 527 21.69 12.00 22.89
CA LEU A 527 20.92 11.47 21.76
C LEU A 527 21.56 11.80 20.42
N GLN A 528 22.06 13.04 20.27
CA GLN A 528 22.75 13.48 19.05
C GLN A 528 23.99 12.63 18.79
N GLU A 529 24.75 12.25 19.81
CA GLU A 529 25.92 11.37 19.67
C GLU A 529 25.54 9.98 19.16
N ILE A 530 24.40 9.44 19.58
CA ILE A 530 23.91 8.13 19.11
C ILE A 530 23.40 8.24 17.67
N VAL A 531 22.61 9.26 17.36
CA VAL A 531 22.02 9.46 16.03
C VAL A 531 23.08 9.72 14.95
N ASN A 532 24.21 10.34 15.32
CA ASN A 532 25.33 10.59 14.41
C ASN A 532 26.14 9.33 14.07
N LYS A 533 25.98 8.23 14.82
CA LYS A 533 26.67 6.97 14.52
C LYS A 533 25.99 6.27 13.33
N PRO A 534 26.76 5.60 12.45
CA PRO A 534 26.18 4.81 11.37
C PRO A 534 25.50 3.57 11.96
N ILE A 535 24.17 3.57 11.96
CA ILE A 535 23.34 2.44 12.42
C ILE A 535 22.76 1.75 11.18
N PRO A 536 22.95 0.43 11.01
CA PRO A 536 22.42 -0.28 9.85
C PRO A 536 20.88 -0.25 9.87
N PRO A 537 20.21 -0.20 8.70
CA PRO A 537 18.75 -0.14 8.61
C PRO A 537 18.01 -1.25 9.39
N SER A 538 18.61 -2.44 9.48
CA SER A 538 18.06 -3.58 10.22
C SER A 538 18.03 -3.41 11.74
N ARG A 539 18.77 -2.43 12.27
CA ARG A 539 18.85 -2.11 13.71
C ARG A 539 18.11 -0.83 14.07
N GLU A 540 17.41 -0.22 13.13
CA GLU A 540 16.65 0.99 13.42
C GLU A 540 15.33 0.67 14.13
N ASN A 541 15.23 1.14 15.37
CA ASN A 541 14.02 1.03 16.19
C ASN A 541 13.20 2.33 16.17
N TRP A 542 12.01 2.27 16.74
CA TRP A 542 11.13 3.44 16.88
C TRP A 542 11.81 4.59 17.62
N GLY A 543 12.55 4.28 18.68
CA GLY A 543 13.31 5.25 19.47
C GLY A 543 14.26 6.11 18.65
N LEU A 544 14.99 5.53 17.70
CA LEU A 544 15.89 6.24 16.79
C LEU A 544 15.15 7.11 15.77
N ILE A 545 14.06 6.58 15.19
CA ILE A 545 13.25 7.30 14.21
C ILE A 545 12.70 8.58 14.87
N MET A 546 12.06 8.44 16.04
CA MET A 546 11.57 9.58 16.79
C MET A 546 12.69 10.48 17.30
N GLY A 547 13.84 9.91 17.70
CA GLY A 547 15.00 10.70 18.10
C GLY A 547 15.47 11.66 16.99
N ARG A 548 15.54 11.19 15.74
CA ARG A 548 15.88 12.03 14.58
C ARG A 548 14.85 13.14 14.34
N ILE A 549 13.56 12.81 14.38
CA ILE A 549 12.45 13.77 14.22
C ILE A 549 12.48 14.84 15.31
N LEU A 550 12.71 14.44 16.58
CA LEU A 550 12.75 15.38 17.70
C LEU A 550 14.00 16.27 17.67
N LEU A 551 15.15 15.75 17.22
CA LEU A 551 16.36 16.55 17.03
C LEU A 551 16.22 17.54 15.87
N SER A 552 15.64 17.14 14.74
CA SER A 552 15.36 18.05 13.61
C SER A 552 14.34 19.12 14.00
N PHE A 553 13.28 18.74 14.73
CA PHE A 553 12.34 19.68 15.34
C PHE A 553 13.05 20.68 16.26
N ARG A 554 13.91 20.20 17.18
CA ARG A 554 14.65 21.07 18.11
C ARG A 554 15.63 22.00 17.40
N SER A 555 16.32 21.51 16.38
CA SER A 555 17.29 22.30 15.59
C SER A 555 16.64 23.33 14.66
N GLN A 556 15.31 23.28 14.50
CA GLN A 556 14.53 24.22 13.69
C GLN A 556 14.93 24.19 12.21
N ASN A 557 15.34 23.01 11.75
CA ASN A 557 15.62 22.77 10.35
C ASN A 557 14.40 22.09 9.71
N HIS A 558 13.56 22.88 9.05
CA HIS A 558 12.31 22.43 8.43
C HIS A 558 12.56 21.36 7.35
N GLU A 559 13.52 21.56 6.46
CA GLU A 559 13.84 20.60 5.39
C GLU A 559 14.30 19.24 5.96
N GLU A 560 15.13 19.28 7.00
CA GLU A 560 15.59 18.06 7.68
C GLU A 560 14.47 17.39 8.49
N PHE A 561 13.55 18.17 9.06
CA PHE A 561 12.38 17.67 9.76
C PHE A 561 11.43 16.93 8.81
N GLU A 562 11.10 17.52 7.66
CA GLU A 562 10.29 16.87 6.64
C GLU A 562 10.95 15.58 6.14
N ARG A 563 12.26 15.62 5.85
CA ARG A 563 13.03 14.45 5.42
C ARG A 563 12.99 13.32 6.46
N THR A 564 13.21 13.64 7.73
CA THR A 564 13.21 12.64 8.82
C THR A 564 11.82 12.06 9.09
N CYS A 565 10.75 12.84 8.95
CA CYS A 565 9.37 12.35 8.98
C CYS A 565 9.09 11.39 7.83
N GLU A 566 9.47 11.76 6.59
CA GLU A 566 9.30 10.91 5.41
C GLU A 566 10.03 9.57 5.55
N GLU A 567 11.26 9.57 6.04
CA GLU A 567 12.03 8.35 6.32
C GLU A 567 11.41 7.48 7.41
N GLY A 568 10.84 8.12 8.45
CA GLY A 568 10.08 7.42 9.49
C GLY A 568 8.83 6.74 8.92
N MET A 569 8.06 7.47 8.11
CA MET A 569 6.87 6.92 7.45
C MET A 569 7.23 5.74 6.55
N LYS A 570 8.26 5.83 5.69
CA LYS A 570 8.70 4.72 4.83
C LYS A 570 9.00 3.44 5.60
N LYS A 571 9.58 3.56 6.80
CA LYS A 571 9.90 2.41 7.66
C LYS A 571 8.66 1.79 8.30
N LEU A 572 7.69 2.60 8.70
CA LEU A 572 6.41 2.11 9.22
C LEU A 572 5.60 1.42 8.12
N LEU A 573 5.61 1.99 6.90
CA LEU A 573 4.96 1.41 5.73
C LEU A 573 5.57 0.07 5.33
N ALA A 574 6.90 -0.04 5.33
CA ALA A 574 7.59 -1.31 5.07
C ALA A 574 7.26 -2.40 6.12
N LYS A 575 6.93 -2.02 7.36
CA LYS A 575 6.43 -2.97 8.38
C LYS A 575 5.00 -3.41 8.08
N LEU A 576 4.11 -2.47 7.71
CA LEU A 576 2.72 -2.77 7.30
C LEU A 576 2.66 -3.68 6.06
N GLU A 577 3.58 -3.53 5.11
CA GLU A 577 3.71 -4.43 3.95
C GLU A 577 4.05 -5.87 4.36
N GLY A 578 4.83 -6.05 5.43
CA GLY A 578 5.27 -7.37 5.89
C GLY A 578 4.19 -8.19 6.62
N GLU A 579 3.08 -7.59 7.04
CA GLU A 579 2.08 -8.20 7.91
C GLU A 579 1.00 -9.03 7.19
N GLY A 580 1.21 -9.36 5.90
CA GLY A 580 0.33 -10.25 5.13
C GLY A 580 -1.03 -9.62 4.76
N ASP A 581 -1.71 -10.20 3.76
CA ASP A 581 -3.01 -9.75 3.25
C ASP A 581 -4.18 -10.41 3.99
N CYS A 582 -4.17 -10.35 5.32
CA CYS A 582 -5.28 -10.84 6.13
C CYS A 582 -6.40 -9.79 6.24
N GLU A 583 -7.65 -10.22 6.40
CA GLU A 583 -8.84 -9.34 6.49
C GLU A 583 -8.79 -8.35 7.69
N ASN A 584 -7.81 -8.50 8.61
CA ASN A 584 -7.60 -7.64 9.77
C ASN A 584 -6.27 -6.85 9.73
N VAL A 585 -5.85 -6.33 8.56
CA VAL A 585 -4.60 -5.54 8.41
C VAL A 585 -4.48 -4.41 9.44
N LEU A 586 -5.59 -3.76 9.83
CA LEU A 586 -5.54 -2.70 10.83
C LEU A 586 -5.17 -3.22 12.23
N HIS A 587 -5.58 -4.44 12.58
CA HIS A 587 -5.30 -5.03 13.89
C HIS A 587 -3.84 -5.44 13.99
N SER A 588 -3.33 -6.18 12.99
CA SER A 588 -1.92 -6.58 12.94
C SER A 588 -1.00 -5.36 12.85
N GLY A 589 -1.41 -4.35 12.09
CA GLY A 589 -0.61 -3.16 11.79
C GLY A 589 -0.83 -1.97 12.69
N TYR A 590 -1.59 -2.13 13.77
CA TYR A 590 -2.03 -1.01 14.60
C TYR A 590 -0.87 -0.18 15.13
N GLN A 591 0.24 -0.82 15.53
CA GLN A 591 1.44 -0.13 16.01
C GLN A 591 2.09 0.74 14.94
N SER A 592 2.09 0.29 13.69
CA SER A 592 2.62 1.07 12.57
C SER A 592 1.69 2.25 12.24
N VAL A 593 0.37 2.05 12.30
CA VAL A 593 -0.62 3.13 12.15
C VAL A 593 -0.51 4.16 13.28
N LEU A 594 -0.29 3.71 14.52
CA LEU A 594 -0.01 4.58 15.67
C LEU A 594 1.27 5.40 15.46
N GLY A 595 2.31 4.79 14.89
CA GLY A 595 3.52 5.49 14.48
C GLY A 595 3.24 6.60 13.46
N LEU A 596 2.43 6.32 12.43
CA LEU A 596 2.02 7.32 11.43
C LEU A 596 1.21 8.46 12.07
N HIS A 597 0.34 8.12 13.02
CA HIS A 597 -0.40 9.10 13.81
C HIS A 597 0.54 10.04 14.59
N ILE A 598 1.54 9.50 15.29
CA ILE A 598 2.50 10.29 16.08
C ILE A 598 3.35 11.19 15.18
N ILE A 599 3.83 10.68 14.03
CA ILE A 599 4.58 11.48 13.06
C ILE A 599 3.73 12.66 12.57
N LYS A 600 2.45 12.43 12.26
CA LYS A 600 1.55 13.50 11.82
C LYS A 600 1.32 14.55 12.91
N GLU A 601 1.20 14.15 14.17
CA GLU A 601 1.09 15.10 15.28
C GLU A 601 2.36 15.96 15.45
N ALA A 602 3.54 15.37 15.24
CA ALA A 602 4.78 16.12 15.21
C ALA A 602 4.81 17.13 14.06
N SER A 603 4.34 16.75 12.87
CA SER A 603 4.22 17.67 11.73
C SER A 603 3.27 18.84 12.01
N LEU A 604 2.09 18.57 12.62
CA LEU A 604 1.15 19.62 13.01
C LEU A 604 1.76 20.59 14.04
N ALA A 605 2.54 20.07 15.01
CA ALA A 605 3.26 20.91 15.96
C ALA A 605 4.31 21.79 15.28
N GLU A 606 5.01 21.27 14.27
CA GLU A 606 6.05 22.00 13.55
C GLU A 606 5.45 23.15 12.73
N GLU A 607 4.37 22.89 11.99
CA GLU A 607 3.64 23.92 11.25
C GLU A 607 3.17 25.04 12.18
N VAL A 608 2.61 24.68 13.34
CA VAL A 608 2.19 25.64 14.36
C VAL A 608 3.38 26.40 14.94
N PHE A 609 4.50 25.74 15.18
CA PHE A 609 5.70 26.38 15.72
C PHE A 609 6.28 27.41 14.75
N VAL A 610 6.34 27.09 13.45
CA VAL A 610 6.74 28.02 12.40
C VAL A 610 5.79 29.23 12.35
N ARG A 611 4.47 28.99 12.40
CA ARG A 611 3.46 30.07 12.43
C ARG A 611 3.63 30.98 13.66
N LEU A 612 3.83 30.41 14.85
CA LEU A 612 4.01 31.17 16.09
C LEU A 612 5.27 32.04 16.06
N LYS A 613 6.36 31.58 15.44
CA LYS A 613 7.58 32.38 15.26
C LYS A 613 7.39 33.54 14.29
N GLY A 614 6.52 33.38 13.29
CA GLY A 614 6.20 34.42 12.33
C GLY A 614 5.33 35.55 12.88
N LEU A 615 4.73 35.39 14.07
CA LEU A 615 3.84 36.39 14.65
C LEU A 615 4.60 37.62 15.18
N PRO A 616 4.06 38.84 14.98
CA PRO A 616 4.55 40.04 15.65
C PRO A 616 4.44 39.89 17.18
N LYS A 617 5.45 40.37 17.93
CA LYS A 617 5.50 40.26 19.41
C LYS A 617 4.29 40.87 20.15
N ASN A 618 3.50 41.70 19.47
CA ASN A 618 2.33 42.39 20.04
C ASN A 618 1.03 41.58 19.88
N GLU A 619 1.05 40.42 19.22
CA GLU A 619 -0.13 39.59 18.94
C GLU A 619 -0.21 38.33 19.82
N ALA A 620 -0.09 38.51 21.14
CA ALA A 620 -0.15 37.39 22.10
C ALA A 620 -1.49 36.63 22.04
N GLN A 621 -2.60 37.32 21.73
CA GLN A 621 -3.93 36.71 21.59
C GLN A 621 -3.99 35.77 20.38
N SER A 622 -3.44 36.17 19.23
CA SER A 622 -3.35 35.34 18.02
C SER A 622 -2.54 34.07 18.28
N GLY A 623 -1.42 34.19 19.00
CA GLY A 623 -0.61 33.03 19.39
C GLY A 623 -1.34 32.06 20.31
N SER A 624 -2.14 32.56 21.26
CA SER A 624 -2.95 31.73 22.14
C SER A 624 -4.05 30.97 21.40
N MET A 625 -4.69 31.61 20.41
CA MET A 625 -5.71 30.97 19.58
C MET A 625 -5.12 29.83 18.76
N ILE A 626 -3.99 30.07 18.08
CA ILE A 626 -3.28 29.06 17.29
C ILE A 626 -2.89 27.83 18.13
N LEU A 627 -2.42 28.04 19.36
CA LEU A 627 -2.13 26.93 20.28
C LEU A 627 -3.39 26.20 20.74
N SER A 628 -4.47 26.92 21.00
CA SER A 628 -5.76 26.31 21.35
C SER A 628 -6.25 25.40 20.24
N ASP A 629 -6.16 25.85 18.97
CA ASP A 629 -6.55 25.08 17.80
C ASP A 629 -5.74 23.77 17.70
N LEU A 630 -4.41 23.82 17.94
CA LEU A 630 -3.57 22.63 17.98
C LEU A 630 -3.99 21.65 19.09
N LEU A 631 -4.25 22.15 20.29
CA LEU A 631 -4.66 21.32 21.43
C LEU A 631 -6.06 20.73 21.26
N GLU A 632 -6.95 21.41 20.55
CA GLU A 632 -8.25 20.89 20.16
C GLU A 632 -8.12 19.79 19.10
N GLU A 633 -7.32 20.02 18.05
CA GLU A 633 -7.01 19.00 17.04
C GLU A 633 -6.41 17.74 17.68
N TRP A 634 -5.43 17.88 18.58
CA TRP A 634 -4.86 16.77 19.33
C TRP A 634 -5.89 16.06 20.23
N ARG A 635 -6.86 16.76 20.83
CA ARG A 635 -7.93 16.12 21.59
C ARG A 635 -8.82 15.26 20.70
N HIS A 636 -9.23 15.78 19.55
CA HIS A 636 -9.98 15.03 18.54
C HIS A 636 -9.22 13.80 18.06
N ARG A 637 -7.93 13.95 17.78
CA ARG A 637 -7.05 12.84 17.37
C ARG A 637 -6.86 11.79 18.43
N LEU A 638 -6.76 12.16 19.71
CA LEU A 638 -6.63 11.18 20.79
C LEU A 638 -7.91 10.36 20.99
N SER A 639 -9.08 10.96 20.72
CA SER A 639 -10.37 10.31 20.96
C SER A 639 -10.61 9.05 20.12
N ILE A 640 -9.94 8.93 18.97
CA ILE A 640 -10.05 7.76 18.07
C ILE A 640 -9.03 6.66 18.37
N VAL A 641 -8.01 6.95 19.19
CA VAL A 641 -6.96 5.99 19.56
C VAL A 641 -7.54 4.99 20.55
N GLN A 642 -7.22 3.71 20.34
CA GLN A 642 -7.55 2.62 21.26
C GLN A 642 -7.26 3.02 22.70
N SER A 643 -8.24 2.83 23.60
CA SER A 643 -8.15 3.19 25.01
C SER A 643 -7.29 2.21 25.82
N ASP A 644 -6.03 2.02 25.40
CA ASP A 644 -5.03 1.21 26.07
C ASP A 644 -3.84 2.08 26.48
N VAL A 645 -3.22 1.76 27.62
CA VAL A 645 -2.07 2.54 28.13
C VAL A 645 -0.90 2.43 27.16
N ARG A 646 -0.71 1.27 26.54
CA ARG A 646 0.39 1.01 25.59
C ARG A 646 0.30 1.87 24.31
N THR A 647 -0.90 2.35 23.97
CA THR A 647 -1.16 3.12 22.75
C THR A 647 -1.29 4.62 23.04
N VAL A 648 -1.92 4.99 24.15
CA VAL A 648 -2.13 6.38 24.56
C VAL A 648 -0.85 7.03 25.11
N GLU A 649 -0.05 6.30 25.90
CA GLU A 649 1.15 6.84 26.54
C GLU A 649 2.16 7.41 25.54
N PRO A 650 2.56 6.68 24.46
CA PRO A 650 3.52 7.20 23.49
C PRO A 650 3.06 8.52 22.83
N VAL A 651 1.76 8.65 22.54
CA VAL A 651 1.17 9.85 21.94
C VAL A 651 1.29 11.04 22.90
N LEU A 652 0.84 10.88 24.14
CA LEU A 652 0.89 11.96 25.14
C LEU A 652 2.32 12.39 25.47
N ARG A 653 3.27 11.44 25.50
CA ARG A 653 4.69 11.76 25.70
C ARG A 653 5.25 12.61 24.56
N CYS A 654 4.96 12.23 23.31
CA CYS A 654 5.40 12.99 22.15
C CYS A 654 4.90 14.43 22.23
N ARG A 655 3.59 14.62 22.49
CA ARG A 655 2.98 15.95 22.69
C ARG A 655 3.68 16.77 23.75
N ARG A 656 3.95 16.17 24.92
CA ARG A 656 4.63 16.84 26.04
C ARG A 656 6.02 17.33 25.63
N ILE A 657 6.80 16.49 24.95
CA ILE A 657 8.15 16.86 24.51
C ILE A 657 8.11 18.00 23.49
N LEU A 658 7.22 17.91 22.50
CA LEU A 658 7.04 18.94 21.47
C LEU A 658 6.66 20.28 22.10
N LEU A 659 5.66 20.30 22.99
CA LEU A 659 5.24 21.50 23.72
C LEU A 659 6.36 22.09 24.57
N GLN A 660 7.14 21.26 25.26
CA GLN A 660 8.30 21.71 26.03
C GLN A 660 9.38 22.34 25.14
N GLN A 661 9.63 21.81 23.94
CA GLN A 661 10.57 22.42 23.00
C GLN A 661 10.03 23.75 22.46
N MET A 662 8.74 23.81 22.07
CA MET A 662 8.11 25.06 21.62
C MET A 662 8.20 26.16 22.69
N GLN A 663 7.93 25.81 23.96
CA GLN A 663 8.00 26.73 25.08
C GLN A 663 9.39 27.37 25.27
N LYS A 664 10.47 26.63 25.00
CA LYS A 664 11.85 27.16 25.12
C LYS A 664 12.16 28.25 24.10
N HIS A 665 11.47 28.27 22.97
CA HIS A 665 11.76 29.16 21.85
C HIS A 665 10.71 30.26 21.64
N VAL A 666 9.50 30.12 22.17
CA VAL A 666 8.43 31.12 22.05
C VAL A 666 8.13 31.74 23.42
N TYR A 667 8.36 33.05 23.56
CA TYR A 667 8.06 33.79 24.79
C TYR A 667 6.59 34.24 24.81
N LEU A 668 5.68 33.35 25.23
CA LEU A 668 4.26 33.68 25.40
C LEU A 668 4.02 34.23 26.81
N GLY A 669 4.20 35.54 26.98
CA GLY A 669 4.17 36.24 28.27
C GLY A 669 2.87 36.14 29.10
N SER A 670 1.77 35.58 28.55
CA SER A 670 0.50 35.38 29.25
C SER A 670 0.05 33.92 29.37
N VAL A 671 0.73 32.97 28.72
CA VAL A 671 0.29 31.55 28.63
C VAL A 671 0.92 30.67 29.72
N ARG A 672 1.81 31.24 30.55
CA ARG A 672 2.54 30.53 31.61
C ARG A 672 1.64 29.86 32.66
N GLY A 673 0.45 30.41 32.95
CA GLY A 673 -0.36 29.96 34.09
C GLY A 673 -1.50 28.97 33.81
N GLU A 674 -2.00 28.86 32.57
CA GLU A 674 -3.21 28.05 32.29
C GLU A 674 -2.94 26.79 31.45
N ILE A 675 -1.96 26.83 30.52
CA ILE A 675 -1.71 25.73 29.57
C ILE A 675 -0.54 24.83 30.01
N PHE A 676 0.48 25.39 30.68
CA PHE A 676 1.70 24.67 31.05
C PHE A 676 1.77 24.24 32.51
N GLU A 677 0.93 24.81 33.39
CA GLU A 677 0.81 24.47 34.82
C GLU A 677 -0.44 23.59 35.08
N GLY A 678 -0.51 22.42 34.41
CA GLY A 678 -1.26 21.26 34.91
C GLY A 678 -2.77 21.36 35.16
N LYS A 679 -3.50 22.34 34.61
CA LYS A 679 -4.97 22.47 34.79
C LYS A 679 -5.82 22.08 33.58
N ALA A 680 -5.22 21.80 32.43
CA ALA A 680 -5.90 20.96 31.45
C ALA A 680 -5.68 19.52 31.90
N GLY A 681 -6.76 18.78 32.19
CA GLY A 681 -6.68 17.33 32.33
C GLY A 681 -6.09 16.76 31.04
N LEU A 682 -4.80 16.49 31.07
CA LEU A 682 -4.00 15.82 30.05
C LEU A 682 -3.86 14.36 30.45
#